data_AF-A0A8S9XJL1-F1
#
_entry.id   AF-A0A8S9XJL1-F1
#
_cell.length_a   1.000
_cell.length_b   1.000
_cell.length_c   1.000
_cell.angle_alpha   90.00
_cell.angle_beta   90.00
_cell.angle_gamma   90.00
#
_symmetry.space_group_name_H-M   'P 1'
#
loop_
_entity.id
_entity.type
_entity.pdbx_description
1 polymer ?
#
loop_
_entity_poly.entity_id
_entity_poly.type
_entity_poly.pdbx_seq_one_letter_code
_entity_poly.pdbx_strand_id
1 'polypeptide(L)'
;MQGCGNAASVHKLRNFPHSSVASAQKVKAANKVENVEEGSLLIVVLDLNPSQRAMSANPKGFNHTLEAIIAFANAHLMLRQNNKLAILACHAKSSEYIYSDRDSSIVPTGQNDAQYELFAHVERVVRVGLKRFISKIEPSTGDSLLAGSCSMALCYISRMQKEKPVGTTLNARILIITGSGDSASQYMNYMNVFFTAQREGVQIDVLSMEQDLGLLQQGCDITGGVYLKIPHQNGLLQYLLWVFLADPPVRKKLLLPPPVKVDYRAACFCHRQLIDIGYVCSVCLSVFCKFSPICTTCHALFKTPGPLPSKPKKKKLKWFYQYSYQLSFMGGRRIGRSRAVLWNWVVSRATGGQTVRLVPGKCDSRRIDGLLTVTPPHSAQQSHVRERQDFASSGNRLCSSQQSFRETARSCQNRRVTSVMQVMWCYVNFEVVLVVAGSVGLQVFDCDSLELRFSHPCRDVPDDREHFARGLAHTPGDYICVGNNSGIVRLFGTSEGGSLMFIDRKQFHGSPVADLTANKELLASCDDAGNIVLSSITPEELVQWADISSYGCACTSIKMWKGFLVAGYGSGHIRLFSINENRREVSLTVEVAAHAKWITALDIAPESGFILSVSEDSFAKVWHVVKGDNVVVTHRFSTQVKDCMLVGGRFLTLSGSIFAVSIYDSNLIQCFKM
;
A
#
# COMPACT_ATOMS: atom_id res chain seq x y z
N MET A 1 26.11 -66.65 -34.76
CA MET A 1 26.83 -65.50 -34.18
C MET A 1 26.25 -64.22 -34.77
N GLN A 2 25.86 -63.30 -33.89
CA GLN A 2 25.56 -61.86 -34.07
C GLN A 2 25.07 -61.31 -35.42
N GLY A 3 23.98 -60.52 -35.36
CA GLY A 3 23.63 -59.54 -36.38
C GLY A 3 22.25 -58.93 -36.19
N CYS A 4 22.20 -57.76 -35.54
CA CYS A 4 21.02 -56.94 -35.25
C CYS A 4 20.19 -56.51 -36.48
N GLY A 5 18.91 -56.18 -36.26
CA GLY A 5 18.24 -55.13 -37.04
C GLY A 5 16.71 -55.16 -37.10
N ASN A 6 16.07 -54.22 -36.39
CA ASN A 6 14.78 -53.58 -36.68
C ASN A 6 13.47 -54.35 -36.39
N ALA A 7 12.82 -53.98 -35.28
CA ALA A 7 11.38 -54.15 -35.09
C ALA A 7 10.74 -52.78 -34.77
N ALA A 8 10.07 -52.20 -35.77
CA ALA A 8 9.12 -51.13 -35.60
C ALA A 8 7.76 -51.75 -35.26
N SER A 9 7.25 -51.54 -34.04
CA SER A 9 5.94 -52.03 -33.62
C SER A 9 4.87 -50.94 -33.70
N VAL A 10 3.88 -51.24 -34.53
CA VAL A 10 2.65 -50.52 -34.83
C VAL A 10 1.80 -50.22 -33.58
N HIS A 11 1.47 -48.96 -33.35
CA HIS A 11 0.44 -48.53 -32.38
C HIS A 11 -0.96 -48.88 -32.89
N LYS A 12 -1.66 -49.77 -32.18
CA LYS A 12 -3.11 -50.03 -32.35
C LYS A 12 -3.93 -48.90 -31.72
N LEU A 13 -4.70 -48.22 -32.55
CA LEU A 13 -5.83 -47.37 -32.18
C LEU A 13 -6.91 -48.23 -31.48
N ARG A 14 -7.44 -47.76 -30.35
CA ARG A 14 -8.71 -48.24 -29.78
C ARG A 14 -9.64 -47.05 -29.57
N ASN A 15 -10.85 -47.24 -30.11
CA ASN A 15 -11.93 -46.28 -30.24
C ASN A 15 -12.57 -45.87 -28.89
N PHE A 16 -13.10 -44.64 -28.91
CA PHE A 16 -14.04 -44.03 -27.97
C PHE A 16 -15.32 -44.84 -27.76
N PRO A 17 -16.05 -44.56 -26.67
CA PRO A 17 -17.48 -44.30 -26.78
C PRO A 17 -17.86 -42.90 -26.26
N HIS A 18 -18.71 -42.22 -27.03
CA HIS A 18 -19.45 -41.02 -26.64
C HIS A 18 -20.77 -41.42 -25.93
N SER A 19 -21.13 -40.71 -24.86
CA SER A 19 -22.51 -40.27 -24.49
C SER A 19 -22.47 -39.67 -23.07
N SER A 20 -22.48 -38.35 -22.91
CA SER A 20 -23.67 -37.50 -22.79
C SER A 20 -24.55 -37.74 -21.55
N VAL A 21 -23.98 -37.83 -20.34
CA VAL A 21 -24.65 -37.50 -19.06
C VAL A 21 -23.60 -37.05 -18.02
N ALA A 22 -23.17 -35.78 -18.02
CA ALA A 22 -22.19 -35.29 -17.03
C ALA A 22 -22.35 -33.79 -16.67
N SER A 23 -23.57 -33.26 -16.72
CA SER A 23 -23.86 -31.85 -16.39
C SER A 23 -24.69 -31.66 -15.11
N ALA A 24 -24.93 -32.70 -14.30
CA ALA A 24 -25.75 -32.61 -13.09
C ALA A 24 -25.04 -32.94 -11.76
N GLN A 25 -23.73 -33.21 -11.75
CA GLN A 25 -22.99 -33.60 -10.53
C GLN A 25 -21.93 -32.59 -10.04
N LYS A 26 -21.85 -31.40 -10.64
CA LYS A 26 -20.83 -30.39 -10.28
C LYS A 26 -21.22 -29.43 -9.14
N VAL A 27 -22.29 -29.73 -8.38
CA VAL A 27 -22.81 -28.88 -7.28
C VAL A 27 -22.68 -29.54 -5.89
N LYS A 28 -22.05 -30.72 -5.77
CA LYS A 28 -21.84 -31.40 -4.46
C LYS A 28 -20.39 -31.79 -4.15
N ALA A 29 -19.42 -31.07 -4.71
CA ALA A 29 -17.98 -31.32 -4.46
C ALA A 29 -17.26 -30.13 -3.80
N ALA A 30 -17.98 -29.31 -3.03
CA ALA A 30 -17.40 -28.26 -2.19
C ALA A 30 -17.61 -28.64 -0.72
N ASN A 31 -16.92 -29.69 -0.26
CA ASN A 31 -16.55 -29.99 1.14
C ASN A 31 -15.99 -31.42 1.25
N LYS A 32 -14.96 -31.73 0.47
CA LYS A 32 -14.07 -32.85 0.77
C LYS A 32 -12.65 -32.27 0.81
N VAL A 33 -12.19 -31.97 2.02
CA VAL A 33 -10.77 -31.69 2.26
C VAL A 33 -10.07 -33.03 2.05
N GLU A 34 -9.66 -33.29 0.81
CA GLU A 34 -8.68 -34.33 0.54
C GLU A 34 -7.36 -33.85 1.14
N ASN A 35 -6.71 -34.69 1.96
CA ASN A 35 -5.37 -34.43 2.47
C ASN A 35 -4.41 -34.36 1.28
N VAL A 36 -4.20 -33.16 0.74
CA VAL A 36 -3.21 -32.91 -0.30
C VAL A 36 -1.84 -33.02 0.38
N GLU A 37 -1.06 -34.03 0.00
CA GLU A 37 0.33 -34.13 0.42
C GLU A 37 1.14 -33.01 -0.24
N GLU A 38 1.49 -32.01 0.57
CA GLU A 38 2.29 -30.85 0.18
C GLU A 38 3.79 -31.12 0.42
N GLY A 39 4.60 -31.13 -0.64
CA GLY A 39 6.06 -31.14 -0.57
C GLY A 39 6.66 -29.80 -0.98
N SER A 40 7.85 -29.46 -0.47
CA SER A 40 8.62 -28.32 -0.98
C SER A 40 9.91 -28.74 -1.66
N LEU A 41 10.25 -28.05 -2.74
CA LEU A 41 11.50 -28.22 -3.49
C LEU A 41 12.36 -26.96 -3.30
N LEU A 42 13.49 -27.14 -2.64
CA LEU A 42 14.51 -26.10 -2.50
C LEU A 42 15.65 -26.33 -3.48
N ILE A 43 15.95 -25.32 -4.29
CA ILE A 43 17.15 -25.30 -5.12
C ILE A 43 18.10 -24.26 -4.57
N VAL A 44 19.31 -24.67 -4.22
CA VAL A 44 20.37 -23.76 -3.75
C VAL A 44 21.37 -23.54 -4.89
N VAL A 45 21.57 -22.30 -5.29
CA VAL A 45 22.58 -21.89 -6.27
C VAL A 45 23.74 -21.25 -5.52
N LEU A 46 24.91 -21.90 -5.58
CA LEU A 46 26.14 -21.45 -4.95
C LEU A 46 27.06 -20.83 -5.98
N ASP A 47 27.38 -19.55 -5.82
CA ASP A 47 28.40 -18.90 -6.64
C ASP A 47 29.80 -19.12 -6.06
N LEU A 48 30.65 -19.81 -6.83
CA LEU A 48 32.01 -20.19 -6.44
C LEU A 48 33.07 -19.42 -7.24
N ASN A 49 32.75 -18.19 -7.64
CA ASN A 49 33.70 -17.35 -8.36
C ASN A 49 34.95 -17.08 -7.49
N PRO A 50 36.18 -17.36 -7.97
CA PRO A 50 37.42 -17.11 -7.22
C PRO A 50 37.66 -15.63 -6.89
N SER A 51 36.99 -14.71 -7.59
CA SER A 51 37.08 -13.26 -7.29
C SER A 51 36.44 -12.84 -5.95
N GLN A 52 35.63 -13.71 -5.34
CA GLN A 52 35.01 -13.43 -4.05
C GLN A 52 36.06 -13.44 -2.92
N ARG A 53 36.03 -12.43 -2.05
CA ARG A 53 36.90 -12.39 -0.86
C ARG A 53 36.57 -13.52 0.11
N ALA A 54 35.31 -13.97 0.16
CA ALA A 54 34.88 -15.15 0.91
C ALA A 54 35.69 -16.41 0.55
N MET A 55 36.15 -16.52 -0.70
CA MET A 55 37.04 -17.58 -1.17
C MET A 55 38.53 -17.24 -0.99
N SER A 56 38.91 -15.98 -1.25
CA SER A 56 40.32 -15.56 -1.32
C SER A 56 40.96 -15.20 0.04
N ALA A 57 40.18 -14.76 1.04
CA ALA A 57 40.74 -14.17 2.26
C ALA A 57 41.00 -15.19 3.38
N ASN A 58 40.26 -16.31 3.43
CA ASN A 58 40.46 -17.36 4.44
C ASN A 58 39.87 -18.72 3.99
N PRO A 59 40.69 -19.78 3.84
CA PRO A 59 40.18 -21.13 3.52
C PRO A 59 39.29 -21.71 4.63
N LYS A 60 39.47 -21.27 5.88
CA LYS A 60 38.59 -21.63 7.01
C LYS A 60 37.18 -21.01 6.88
N GLY A 61 37.07 -19.83 6.26
CA GLY A 61 35.79 -19.13 6.06
C GLY A 61 34.88 -19.87 5.08
N PHE A 62 35.42 -20.34 3.95
CA PHE A 62 34.65 -21.11 2.99
C PHE A 62 34.12 -22.44 3.57
N ASN A 63 34.96 -23.17 4.32
CA ASN A 63 34.52 -24.41 4.98
C ASN A 63 33.38 -24.16 5.98
N HIS A 64 33.46 -23.07 6.77
CA HIS A 64 32.38 -22.68 7.66
C HIS A 64 31.09 -22.32 6.89
N THR A 65 31.21 -21.60 5.79
CA THR A 65 30.06 -21.29 4.91
C THR A 65 29.43 -22.56 4.33
N LEU A 66 30.26 -23.51 3.88
CA LEU A 66 29.83 -24.79 3.35
C LEU A 66 29.10 -25.63 4.42
N GLU A 67 29.63 -25.69 5.63
CA GLU A 67 28.99 -26.37 6.76
C GLU A 67 27.64 -25.73 7.11
N ALA A 68 27.54 -24.40 7.12
CA ALA A 68 26.28 -23.71 7.33
C ALA A 68 25.24 -24.02 6.23
N ILE A 69 25.67 -24.10 4.97
CA ILE A 69 24.78 -24.44 3.84
C ILE A 69 24.30 -25.91 3.94
N ILE A 70 25.19 -26.84 4.30
CA ILE A 70 24.85 -28.26 4.49
C ILE A 70 23.89 -28.41 5.67
N ALA A 71 24.15 -27.73 6.79
CA ALA A 71 23.25 -27.73 7.94
C ALA A 71 21.87 -27.16 7.57
N PHE A 72 21.82 -26.09 6.78
CA PHE A 72 20.57 -25.52 6.26
C PHE A 72 19.83 -26.48 5.32
N ALA A 73 20.54 -27.15 4.42
CA ALA A 73 19.98 -28.15 3.52
C ALA A 73 19.37 -29.33 4.30
N ASN A 74 20.09 -29.84 5.31
CA ASN A 74 19.59 -30.89 6.20
C ASN A 74 18.35 -30.41 6.98
N ALA A 75 18.37 -29.19 7.52
CA ALA A 75 17.23 -28.60 8.21
C ALA A 75 15.98 -28.52 7.30
N HIS A 76 16.15 -28.20 6.01
CA HIS A 76 15.04 -28.19 5.06
C HIS A 76 14.46 -29.59 4.82
N LEU A 77 15.30 -30.60 4.69
CA LEU A 77 14.87 -32.01 4.57
C LEU A 77 14.20 -32.52 5.85
N MET A 78 14.57 -31.98 7.03
CA MET A 78 13.93 -32.32 8.31
C MET A 78 12.49 -31.81 8.46
N LEU A 79 12.09 -30.75 7.74
CA LEU A 79 10.77 -30.14 7.91
C LEU A 79 9.62 -31.07 7.47
N ARG A 80 9.79 -31.78 6.34
CA ARG A 80 8.81 -32.72 5.81
C ARG A 80 9.52 -33.83 5.04
N GLN A 81 8.98 -35.05 5.10
CA GLN A 81 9.53 -36.22 4.41
C GLN A 81 9.49 -36.10 2.87
N ASN A 82 8.51 -35.36 2.33
CA ASN A 82 8.34 -35.15 0.90
C ASN A 82 9.20 -33.99 0.35
N ASN A 83 10.03 -33.35 1.19
CA ASN A 83 10.87 -32.25 0.73
C ASN A 83 12.02 -32.75 -0.14
N LYS A 84 12.28 -32.00 -1.20
CA LYS A 84 13.32 -32.30 -2.19
C LYS A 84 14.34 -31.18 -2.22
N LEU A 85 15.59 -31.56 -2.49
CA LEU A 85 16.73 -30.64 -2.54
C LEU A 85 17.48 -30.80 -3.87
N ALA A 86 17.93 -29.68 -4.43
CA ALA A 86 18.94 -29.66 -5.47
C ALA A 86 19.98 -28.58 -5.19
N ILE A 87 21.26 -28.85 -5.46
CA ILE A 87 22.35 -27.87 -5.28
C ILE A 87 23.08 -27.71 -6.62
N LEU A 88 23.18 -26.46 -7.05
CA LEU A 88 23.87 -26.02 -8.25
C LEU A 88 25.10 -25.20 -7.87
N ALA A 89 26.22 -25.45 -8.53
CA ALA A 89 27.41 -24.62 -8.44
C ALA A 89 27.58 -23.79 -9.71
N CYS A 90 27.96 -22.54 -9.52
CA CYS A 90 28.17 -21.56 -10.58
C CYS A 90 29.63 -21.10 -10.60
N HIS A 91 30.20 -21.04 -11.80
CA HIS A 91 31.50 -20.45 -12.11
C HIS A 91 31.37 -19.58 -13.38
N ALA A 92 32.42 -18.82 -13.73
CA ALA A 92 32.43 -17.96 -14.91
C ALA A 92 32.30 -18.71 -16.25
N LYS A 93 32.73 -19.98 -16.30
CA LYS A 93 32.72 -20.81 -17.52
C LYS A 93 31.66 -21.92 -17.51
N SER A 94 31.19 -22.34 -16.33
CA SER A 94 30.38 -23.55 -16.20
C SER A 94 29.39 -23.45 -15.03
N SER A 95 28.21 -24.04 -15.23
CA SER A 95 27.21 -24.29 -14.20
C SER A 95 26.93 -25.79 -14.16
N GLU A 96 27.19 -26.44 -13.02
CA GLU A 96 27.03 -27.89 -12.86
C GLU A 96 26.14 -28.22 -11.64
N TYR A 97 25.41 -29.33 -11.71
CA TYR A 97 24.70 -29.88 -10.54
C TYR A 97 25.72 -30.56 -9.63
N ILE A 98 25.75 -30.12 -8.36
CA ILE A 98 26.54 -30.75 -7.30
C ILE A 98 25.75 -31.89 -6.67
N TYR A 99 24.46 -31.63 -6.44
CA TYR A 99 23.53 -32.59 -5.85
C TYR A 99 22.19 -32.51 -6.59
N SER A 100 21.66 -33.66 -6.98
CA SER A 100 20.34 -33.79 -7.57
C SER A 100 19.58 -34.96 -6.94
N ASP A 101 18.25 -34.90 -6.97
CA ASP A 101 17.38 -35.99 -6.49
C ASP A 101 17.59 -37.31 -7.29
N ARG A 102 18.27 -37.25 -8.44
CA ARG A 102 18.62 -38.43 -9.26
C ARG A 102 19.81 -39.20 -8.71
N ASP A 103 20.65 -38.57 -7.89
CA ASP A 103 21.83 -39.18 -7.25
C ASP A 103 21.46 -39.77 -5.87
N SER A 104 20.17 -40.00 -5.64
CA SER A 104 19.57 -40.50 -4.40
C SER A 104 19.80 -42.00 -4.14
N SER A 105 20.61 -42.69 -4.95
CA SER A 105 21.08 -44.03 -4.60
C SER A 105 21.97 -43.93 -3.35
N ILE A 106 21.37 -44.13 -2.19
CA ILE A 106 22.04 -44.10 -0.90
C ILE A 106 23.08 -45.22 -0.93
N VAL A 107 24.36 -44.84 -0.91
CA VAL A 107 25.43 -45.81 -0.65
C VAL A 107 25.46 -45.97 0.87
N PRO A 108 25.03 -47.11 1.43
CA PRO A 108 25.05 -47.32 2.86
C PRO A 108 26.50 -47.20 3.31
N THR A 109 26.77 -46.14 4.05
CA THR A 109 28.02 -46.01 4.79
C THR A 109 27.76 -46.77 6.08
N GLY A 110 28.70 -47.61 6.54
CA GLY A 110 28.52 -48.33 7.81
C GLY A 110 28.19 -47.39 8.98
N GLN A 111 27.82 -47.96 10.13
CA GLN A 111 27.45 -47.23 11.36
C GLN A 111 28.52 -46.19 11.75
N ASN A 112 28.37 -44.99 11.23
CA ASN A 112 28.97 -43.77 11.75
C ASN A 112 27.84 -43.00 12.41
N ASP A 113 28.11 -42.47 13.61
CA ASP A 113 27.34 -41.52 14.40
C ASP A 113 25.86 -41.42 14.03
N ALA A 114 24.96 -41.72 14.98
CA ALA A 114 23.47 -41.79 14.93
C ALA A 114 22.65 -40.75 14.10
N GLN A 115 23.28 -39.92 13.29
CA GLN A 115 22.77 -39.16 12.16
C GLN A 115 21.99 -40.00 11.15
N TYR A 116 20.98 -39.35 10.58
CA TYR A 116 20.14 -39.91 9.53
C TYR A 116 20.95 -40.14 8.24
N GLU A 117 20.87 -41.34 7.66
CA GLU A 117 21.70 -41.78 6.53
C GLU A 117 21.59 -40.87 5.30
N LEU A 118 20.40 -40.30 5.05
CA LEU A 118 20.20 -39.34 3.96
C LEU A 118 21.05 -38.08 4.15
N PHE A 119 21.18 -37.57 5.38
CA PHE A 119 21.94 -36.35 5.65
C PHE A 119 23.43 -36.58 5.50
N ALA A 120 23.94 -37.72 5.99
CA ALA A 120 25.31 -38.13 5.77
C ALA A 120 25.60 -38.33 4.26
N HIS A 121 24.64 -38.85 3.50
CA HIS A 121 24.74 -38.98 2.05
C HIS A 121 24.82 -37.64 1.34
N VAL A 122 23.90 -36.72 1.63
CA VAL A 122 23.88 -35.37 1.08
C VAL A 122 25.20 -34.65 1.37
N GLU A 123 25.66 -34.68 2.62
CA GLU A 123 26.92 -34.04 3.01
C GLU A 123 28.11 -34.57 2.21
N ARG A 124 28.23 -35.90 2.10
CA ARG A 124 29.34 -36.54 1.37
C ARG A 124 29.31 -36.20 -0.12
N VAL A 125 28.15 -36.32 -0.76
CA VAL A 125 27.98 -36.04 -2.20
C VAL A 125 28.30 -34.57 -2.49
N VAL A 126 27.82 -33.65 -1.63
CA VAL A 126 28.08 -32.22 -1.78
C VAL A 126 29.57 -31.89 -1.62
N ARG A 127 30.24 -32.44 -0.60
CA ARG A 127 31.69 -32.23 -0.39
C ARG A 127 32.52 -32.78 -1.55
N VAL A 128 32.23 -33.99 -2.02
CA VAL A 128 32.93 -34.61 -3.16
C VAL A 128 32.66 -33.87 -4.47
N GLY A 129 31.40 -33.51 -4.71
CA GLY A 129 30.97 -32.75 -5.89
C GLY A 129 31.63 -31.38 -5.95
N LEU A 130 31.67 -30.65 -4.84
CA LEU A 130 32.34 -29.35 -4.76
C LEU A 130 33.85 -29.47 -4.90
N LYS A 131 34.49 -30.47 -4.30
CA LYS A 131 35.94 -30.70 -4.50
C LYS A 131 36.26 -30.96 -5.98
N ARG A 132 35.43 -31.76 -6.67
CA ARG A 132 35.55 -32.01 -8.11
C ARG A 132 35.34 -30.73 -8.91
N PHE A 133 34.31 -29.95 -8.57
CA PHE A 133 34.01 -28.69 -9.26
C PHE A 133 35.16 -27.69 -9.10
N ILE A 134 35.64 -27.47 -7.87
CA ILE A 134 36.76 -26.56 -7.58
C ILE A 134 38.03 -27.00 -8.31
N SER A 135 38.30 -28.30 -8.43
CA SER A 135 39.47 -28.78 -9.19
C SER A 135 39.43 -28.46 -10.69
N LYS A 136 38.23 -28.23 -11.25
CA LYS A 136 38.04 -27.80 -12.65
C LYS A 136 38.12 -26.28 -12.82
N ILE A 137 38.12 -25.51 -11.73
CA ILE A 137 38.13 -24.04 -11.78
C ILE A 137 39.53 -23.59 -12.18
N GLU A 138 39.66 -23.09 -13.40
CA GLU A 138 40.78 -22.22 -13.78
C GLU A 138 40.53 -20.81 -13.20
N PRO A 139 41.57 -20.11 -12.72
CA PRO A 139 41.44 -18.74 -12.22
C PRO A 139 41.21 -17.77 -13.40
N SER A 140 40.00 -17.76 -13.94
CA SER A 140 39.56 -16.77 -14.92
C SER A 140 38.84 -15.64 -14.22
N THR A 141 39.21 -14.39 -14.54
CA THR A 141 38.58 -13.14 -14.05
C THR A 141 37.24 -12.84 -14.74
N GLY A 142 36.45 -13.88 -15.03
CA GLY A 142 35.15 -13.74 -15.67
C GLY A 142 34.01 -13.52 -14.67
N ASP A 143 32.92 -12.94 -15.16
CA ASP A 143 31.67 -12.77 -14.41
C ASP A 143 30.99 -14.13 -14.17
N SER A 144 30.35 -14.31 -13.01
CA SER A 144 29.66 -15.56 -12.65
C SER A 144 28.42 -15.78 -13.55
N LEU A 145 28.25 -16.99 -14.11
CA LEU A 145 27.09 -17.36 -14.95
C LEU A 145 25.83 -17.69 -14.14
N LEU A 146 25.46 -16.80 -13.23
CA LEU A 146 24.33 -16.98 -12.31
C LEU A 146 22.99 -17.07 -13.05
N ALA A 147 22.78 -16.26 -14.09
CA ALA A 147 21.56 -16.32 -14.92
C ALA A 147 21.40 -17.69 -15.63
N GLY A 148 22.52 -18.30 -16.06
CA GLY A 148 22.52 -19.65 -16.64
C GLY A 148 22.12 -20.71 -15.61
N SER A 149 22.69 -20.63 -14.41
CA SER A 149 22.36 -21.52 -13.29
C SER A 149 20.87 -21.42 -12.88
N CYS A 150 20.32 -20.20 -12.84
CA CYS A 150 18.90 -19.98 -12.55
C CYS A 150 18.00 -20.55 -13.66
N SER A 151 18.40 -20.43 -14.93
CA SER A 151 17.67 -21.03 -16.05
C SER A 151 17.65 -22.56 -15.94
N MET A 152 18.78 -23.18 -15.58
CA MET A 152 18.85 -24.62 -15.32
C MET A 152 17.93 -25.03 -14.17
N ALA A 153 17.91 -24.25 -13.08
CA ALA A 153 17.03 -24.47 -11.94
C ALA A 153 15.54 -24.40 -12.35
N LEU A 154 15.13 -23.39 -13.11
CA LEU A 154 13.74 -23.25 -13.59
C LEU A 154 13.32 -24.43 -14.50
N CYS A 155 14.22 -24.88 -15.39
CA CYS A 155 13.99 -26.07 -16.20
C CYS A 155 13.83 -27.33 -15.34
N TYR A 156 14.64 -27.47 -14.28
CA TYR A 156 14.52 -28.57 -13.33
C TYR A 156 13.21 -28.55 -12.56
N ILE A 157 12.79 -27.39 -12.07
CA ILE A 157 11.49 -27.21 -11.39
C ILE A 157 10.35 -27.60 -12.33
N SER A 158 10.37 -27.09 -13.56
CA SER A 158 9.36 -27.39 -14.58
C SER A 158 9.26 -28.88 -14.89
N ARG A 159 10.41 -29.58 -14.89
CA ARG A 159 10.43 -31.04 -15.04
C ARG A 159 9.83 -31.73 -13.82
N MET A 160 10.23 -31.35 -12.61
CA MET A 160 9.72 -31.95 -11.38
C MET A 160 8.21 -31.74 -11.19
N GLN A 161 7.70 -30.59 -11.60
CA GLN A 161 6.27 -30.30 -11.59
C GLN A 161 5.47 -31.17 -12.59
N LYS A 162 6.11 -31.66 -13.66
CA LYS A 162 5.51 -32.60 -14.63
C LYS A 162 5.61 -34.06 -14.18
N GLU A 163 6.70 -34.43 -13.50
CA GLU A 163 6.96 -35.79 -13.02
C GLU A 163 6.20 -36.14 -11.72
N LYS A 164 5.51 -35.18 -11.09
CA LYS A 164 4.80 -35.39 -9.82
C LYS A 164 3.58 -36.34 -9.96
N PRO A 165 3.30 -37.18 -8.95
CA PRO A 165 2.09 -38.01 -8.93
C PRO A 165 0.83 -37.15 -8.77
N VAL A 166 -0.27 -37.61 -9.37
CA VAL A 166 -1.59 -36.94 -9.31
C VAL A 166 -2.04 -36.90 -7.84
N GLY A 167 -2.22 -35.69 -7.30
CA GLY A 167 -2.65 -35.48 -5.90
C GLY A 167 -1.61 -34.80 -4.99
N THR A 168 -0.36 -34.63 -5.45
CA THR A 168 0.67 -33.90 -4.70
C THR A 168 0.90 -32.49 -5.23
N THR A 169 1.09 -31.54 -4.33
CA THR A 169 1.50 -30.16 -4.66
C THR A 169 2.96 -29.97 -4.26
N LEU A 170 3.75 -29.41 -5.18
CA LEU A 170 5.18 -29.16 -4.97
C LEU A 170 5.45 -27.66 -5.01
N ASN A 171 5.76 -27.09 -3.87
CA ASN A 171 6.12 -25.68 -3.76
C ASN A 171 7.62 -25.51 -4.01
N ALA A 172 7.99 -24.93 -5.15
CA ALA A 172 9.38 -24.75 -5.52
C ALA A 172 9.90 -23.36 -5.20
N ARG A 173 11.15 -23.27 -4.74
CA ARG A 173 11.87 -22.01 -4.48
C ARG A 173 13.33 -22.13 -4.85
N ILE A 174 13.93 -21.00 -5.22
CA ILE A 174 15.35 -20.89 -5.55
C ILE A 174 16.01 -19.98 -4.52
N LEU A 175 17.07 -20.45 -3.88
CA LEU A 175 17.94 -19.65 -3.01
C LEU A 175 19.29 -19.43 -3.70
N ILE A 176 19.64 -18.19 -3.96
CA ILE A 176 20.93 -17.80 -4.54
C ILE A 176 21.83 -17.31 -3.42
N ILE A 177 23.01 -17.90 -3.30
CA ILE A 177 24.05 -17.47 -2.37
C ILE A 177 25.22 -16.97 -3.21
N THR A 178 25.50 -15.67 -3.12
CA THR A 178 26.56 -15.03 -3.90
C THR A 178 27.35 -14.03 -3.09
N GLY A 179 28.65 -13.96 -3.37
CA GLY A 179 29.54 -12.87 -2.97
C GLY A 179 30.07 -12.07 -4.15
N SER A 180 29.73 -12.43 -5.40
CA SER A 180 30.21 -11.73 -6.59
C SER A 180 29.49 -10.41 -6.80
N GLY A 181 30.16 -9.44 -7.41
CA GLY A 181 29.52 -8.20 -7.87
C GLY A 181 28.57 -8.42 -9.06
N ASP A 182 27.65 -7.47 -9.26
CA ASP A 182 26.75 -7.47 -10.41
C ASP A 182 27.49 -7.12 -11.71
N SER A 183 27.34 -7.96 -12.74
CA SER A 183 27.82 -7.64 -14.09
C SER A 183 26.70 -7.11 -14.97
N ALA A 184 26.91 -5.92 -15.53
CA ALA A 184 25.97 -5.31 -16.46
C ALA A 184 25.81 -6.10 -17.78
N SER A 185 26.73 -7.01 -18.10
CA SER A 185 26.63 -7.85 -19.30
C SER A 185 25.48 -8.85 -19.23
N GLN A 186 25.12 -9.30 -18.03
CA GLN A 186 24.11 -10.34 -17.83
C GLN A 186 22.71 -9.79 -17.53
N TYR A 187 22.53 -8.46 -17.52
CA TYR A 187 21.29 -7.80 -17.16
C TYR A 187 20.05 -8.36 -17.89
N MET A 188 20.13 -8.52 -19.22
CA MET A 188 19.04 -9.07 -20.02
C MET A 188 18.72 -10.51 -19.65
N ASN A 189 19.75 -11.32 -19.40
CA ASN A 189 19.57 -12.73 -19.06
C ASN A 189 18.90 -12.87 -17.69
N TYR A 190 19.29 -12.05 -16.71
CA TYR A 190 18.63 -12.00 -15.41
C TYR A 190 17.16 -11.59 -15.52
N MET A 191 16.85 -10.53 -16.26
CA MET A 191 15.47 -10.08 -16.42
C MET A 191 14.59 -11.16 -17.06
N ASN A 192 15.09 -11.86 -18.08
CA ASN A 192 14.36 -12.97 -18.69
C ASN A 192 14.10 -14.11 -17.69
N VAL A 193 15.07 -14.42 -16.82
CA VAL A 193 14.92 -15.40 -15.74
C VAL A 193 13.88 -14.94 -14.72
N PHE A 194 13.91 -13.68 -14.28
CA PHE A 194 12.99 -13.15 -13.27
C PHE A 194 11.55 -13.14 -13.76
N PHE A 195 11.29 -12.68 -14.99
CA PHE A 195 9.94 -12.72 -15.57
C PHE A 195 9.45 -14.14 -15.82
N THR A 196 10.35 -15.06 -16.18
CA THR A 196 9.99 -16.48 -16.32
C THR A 196 9.64 -17.08 -14.96
N ALA A 197 10.45 -16.83 -13.92
CA ALA A 197 10.19 -17.29 -12.56
C ALA A 197 8.87 -16.74 -12.00
N GLN A 198 8.57 -15.46 -12.25
CA GLN A 198 7.31 -14.83 -11.88
C GLN A 198 6.11 -15.52 -12.55
N ARG A 199 6.24 -15.87 -13.84
CA ARG A 199 5.18 -16.57 -14.58
C ARG A 199 4.94 -18.00 -14.07
N GLU A 200 6.00 -18.71 -13.72
CA GLU A 200 5.93 -20.06 -13.13
C GLU A 200 5.54 -20.04 -11.63
N GLY A 201 5.43 -18.86 -11.02
CA GLY A 201 5.09 -18.70 -9.60
C GLY A 201 6.18 -19.17 -8.64
N VAL A 202 7.45 -19.15 -9.07
CA VAL A 202 8.61 -19.57 -8.27
C VAL A 202 9.26 -18.35 -7.62
N GLN A 203 9.44 -18.40 -6.30
CA GLN A 203 10.12 -17.34 -5.55
C GLN A 203 11.65 -17.50 -5.64
N ILE A 204 12.34 -16.38 -5.88
CA ILE A 204 13.80 -16.31 -5.88
C ILE A 204 14.24 -15.51 -4.65
N ASP A 205 14.91 -16.21 -3.75
CA ASP A 205 15.54 -15.66 -2.57
C ASP A 205 17.03 -15.43 -2.84
N VAL A 206 17.57 -14.32 -2.33
CA VAL A 206 18.98 -13.96 -2.55
C VAL A 206 19.64 -13.62 -1.23
N LEU A 207 20.79 -14.25 -1.01
CA LEU A 207 21.69 -13.99 0.09
C LEU A 207 23.01 -13.43 -0.45
N SER A 208 23.26 -12.15 -0.17
CA SER A 208 24.53 -11.51 -0.51
C SER A 208 25.51 -11.52 0.66
N MET A 209 26.74 -11.97 0.40
CA MET A 209 27.81 -12.05 1.40
C MET A 209 28.69 -10.82 1.50
N GLU A 210 28.83 -10.03 0.43
CA GLU A 210 29.84 -8.95 0.36
C GLU A 210 29.23 -7.61 -0.04
N GLN A 211 28.63 -7.54 -1.23
CA GLN A 211 28.21 -6.28 -1.85
C GLN A 211 26.69 -6.16 -1.96
N ASP A 212 26.18 -4.94 -2.09
CA ASP A 212 24.77 -4.75 -2.41
C ASP A 212 24.55 -4.96 -3.92
N LEU A 213 23.65 -5.89 -4.26
CA LEU A 213 23.37 -6.31 -5.63
C LEU A 213 22.02 -5.75 -6.05
N GLY A 214 22.04 -4.56 -6.67
CA GLY A 214 20.82 -3.85 -7.06
C GLY A 214 19.98 -4.64 -8.08
N LEU A 215 20.62 -5.41 -8.96
CA LEU A 215 19.90 -6.20 -9.96
C LEU A 215 19.18 -7.39 -9.32
N LEU A 216 19.84 -8.08 -8.39
CA LEU A 216 19.22 -9.21 -7.68
C LEU A 216 18.14 -8.74 -6.70
N GLN A 217 18.26 -7.54 -6.13
CA GLN A 217 17.19 -6.90 -5.37
C GLN A 217 15.93 -6.70 -6.21
N GLN A 218 16.07 -6.21 -7.46
CA GLN A 218 14.96 -6.13 -8.42
C GLN A 218 14.34 -7.51 -8.69
N GLY A 219 15.18 -8.54 -8.88
CA GLY A 219 14.71 -9.91 -9.10
C GLY A 219 13.89 -10.47 -7.93
N CYS A 220 14.30 -10.19 -6.70
CA CYS A 220 13.55 -10.59 -5.51
C CYS A 220 12.19 -9.89 -5.44
N ASP A 221 12.12 -8.59 -5.73
CA ASP A 221 10.85 -7.84 -5.69
C ASP A 221 9.89 -8.30 -6.81
N ILE A 222 10.39 -8.56 -8.02
CA ILE A 222 9.59 -9.08 -9.15
C ILE A 222 8.98 -10.45 -8.83
N THR A 223 9.76 -11.33 -8.20
CA THR A 223 9.32 -12.70 -7.86
C THR A 223 8.58 -12.80 -6.53
N GLY A 224 8.60 -11.74 -5.70
CA GLY A 224 8.07 -11.74 -4.33
C GLY A 224 8.90 -12.57 -3.35
N GLY A 225 10.20 -12.72 -3.61
CA GLY A 225 11.19 -13.36 -2.74
C GLY A 225 11.88 -12.37 -1.79
N VAL A 226 12.83 -12.87 -1.00
CA VAL A 226 13.54 -12.07 0.01
C VAL A 226 15.00 -11.85 -0.38
N TYR A 227 15.44 -10.59 -0.36
CA TYR A 227 16.85 -10.21 -0.46
C TYR A 227 17.41 -9.91 0.93
N LEU A 228 18.55 -10.52 1.28
CA LEU A 228 19.27 -10.20 2.51
C LEU A 228 20.77 -10.03 2.23
N LYS A 229 21.32 -8.91 2.70
CA LYS A 229 22.76 -8.73 2.81
C LYS A 229 23.21 -9.04 4.23
N ILE A 230 24.26 -9.87 4.35
CA ILE A 230 24.80 -10.27 5.64
C ILE A 230 25.79 -9.22 6.16
N PRO A 231 25.65 -8.73 7.41
CA PRO A 231 26.64 -7.84 8.01
C PRO A 231 27.88 -8.59 8.52
N HIS A 232 27.72 -9.81 9.03
CA HIS A 232 28.80 -10.65 9.56
C HIS A 232 28.71 -12.10 9.05
N GLN A 233 29.76 -12.59 8.40
CA GLN A 233 29.81 -13.95 7.84
C GLN A 233 29.74 -15.06 8.92
N ASN A 234 30.16 -14.77 10.15
CA ASN A 234 30.13 -15.74 11.25
C ASN A 234 28.69 -16.13 11.67
N GLY A 235 27.71 -15.27 11.44
CA GLY A 235 26.29 -15.51 11.76
C GLY A 235 25.49 -16.14 10.62
N LEU A 236 26.14 -16.63 9.56
CA LEU A 236 25.48 -17.08 8.32
C LEU A 236 24.34 -18.09 8.57
N LEU A 237 24.58 -19.10 9.41
CA LEU A 237 23.59 -20.14 9.69
C LEU A 237 22.32 -19.56 10.34
N GLN A 238 22.47 -18.58 11.24
CA GLN A 238 21.33 -17.93 11.87
C GLN A 238 20.42 -17.26 10.84
N TYR A 239 21.00 -16.53 9.87
CA TYR A 239 20.24 -15.88 8.82
C TYR A 239 19.58 -16.90 7.88
N LEU A 240 20.29 -17.97 7.52
CA LEU A 240 19.74 -19.07 6.71
C LEU A 240 18.52 -19.71 7.37
N LEU A 241 18.61 -20.03 8.67
CA LEU A 241 17.53 -20.67 9.41
C LEU A 241 16.32 -19.76 9.65
N TRP A 242 16.52 -18.50 10.04
CA TRP A 242 15.41 -17.62 10.39
C TRP A 242 14.67 -17.05 9.18
N VAL A 243 15.39 -16.66 8.13
CA VAL A 243 14.81 -15.97 6.97
C VAL A 243 14.43 -16.95 5.87
N PHE A 244 15.29 -17.92 5.56
CA PHE A 244 15.17 -18.73 4.35
C PHE A 244 14.59 -20.12 4.57
N LEU A 245 14.55 -20.64 5.82
CA LEU A 245 14.08 -22.00 6.08
C LEU A 245 12.59 -22.17 5.83
N ALA A 246 11.76 -21.27 6.36
CA ALA A 246 10.29 -21.34 6.30
C ALA A 246 9.76 -21.30 4.86
N ASP A 247 8.68 -22.05 4.59
CA ASP A 247 8.04 -22.07 3.28
C ASP A 247 7.33 -20.73 2.95
N PRO A 248 7.13 -20.40 1.67
CA PRO A 248 6.44 -19.17 1.23
C PRO A 248 5.12 -18.81 1.94
N PRO A 249 4.16 -19.74 2.19
CA PRO A 249 2.93 -19.40 2.90
C PRO A 249 3.16 -19.07 4.38
N VAL A 250 4.16 -19.69 5.01
CA VAL A 250 4.47 -19.48 6.44
C VAL A 250 5.23 -18.16 6.62
N ARG A 251 6.07 -17.77 5.66
CA ARG A 251 6.83 -16.51 5.70
C ARG A 251 5.95 -15.27 5.84
N LYS A 252 4.73 -15.27 5.29
CA LYS A 252 3.77 -14.16 5.45
C LYS A 252 3.34 -13.91 6.90
N LYS A 253 3.51 -14.92 7.78
CA LYS A 253 3.19 -14.84 9.20
C LYS A 253 4.40 -14.43 10.05
N LEU A 254 5.60 -14.46 9.49
CA LEU A 254 6.83 -14.10 10.18
C LEU A 254 7.09 -12.60 10.02
N LEU A 255 7.55 -11.97 11.09
CA LEU A 255 8.05 -10.59 11.05
C LEU A 255 9.45 -10.60 10.44
N LEU A 256 9.51 -10.52 9.12
CA LEU A 256 10.75 -10.39 8.36
C LEU A 256 11.25 -8.93 8.38
N PRO A 257 12.57 -8.70 8.22
CA PRO A 257 13.09 -7.35 8.07
C PRO A 257 12.40 -6.62 6.90
N PRO A 258 12.13 -5.31 7.02
CA PRO A 258 11.42 -4.58 5.99
C PRO A 258 12.20 -4.62 4.66
N PRO A 259 11.50 -4.74 3.52
CA PRO A 259 12.16 -4.78 2.22
C PRO A 259 12.93 -3.46 2.00
N VAL A 260 14.19 -3.59 1.58
CA VAL A 260 15.02 -2.44 1.20
C VAL A 260 14.44 -1.81 -0.06
N LYS A 261 14.41 -0.47 -0.13
CA LYS A 261 13.95 0.25 -1.33
C LYS A 261 14.85 -0.13 -2.51
N VAL A 262 14.23 -0.69 -3.54
CA VAL A 262 14.93 -1.11 -4.77
C VAL A 262 14.95 0.04 -5.77
N ASP A 263 16.13 0.29 -6.36
CA ASP A 263 16.31 1.28 -7.42
C ASP A 263 15.88 0.68 -8.78
N TYR A 264 14.76 1.12 -9.33
CA TYR A 264 14.20 0.64 -10.61
C TYR A 264 14.76 1.35 -11.87
N ARG A 265 15.90 2.03 -11.75
CA ARG A 265 16.47 2.79 -12.86
C ARG A 265 16.94 1.85 -13.98
N ALA A 266 16.67 2.23 -15.21
CA ALA A 266 17.11 1.47 -16.38
C ALA A 266 18.59 1.75 -16.67
N ALA A 267 19.34 0.71 -17.03
CA ALA A 267 20.70 0.87 -17.55
C ALA A 267 20.67 1.20 -19.06
N CYS A 268 21.45 2.18 -19.49
CA CYS A 268 21.57 2.50 -20.90
C CYS A 268 22.40 1.45 -21.66
N PHE A 269 22.01 1.11 -22.89
CA PHE A 269 22.75 0.16 -23.73
C PHE A 269 24.09 0.72 -24.24
N CYS A 270 24.29 2.05 -24.24
CA CYS A 270 25.54 2.67 -24.68
C CYS A 270 26.68 2.44 -23.68
N HIS A 271 26.46 2.81 -22.40
CA HIS A 271 27.52 2.85 -21.38
C HIS A 271 27.27 1.89 -20.22
N ARG A 272 26.12 1.19 -20.21
CA ARG A 272 25.70 0.28 -19.14
C ARG A 272 25.59 0.93 -17.76
N GLN A 273 25.35 2.25 -17.76
CA GLN A 273 25.11 3.04 -16.56
C GLN A 273 23.62 3.26 -16.35
N LEU A 274 23.21 3.32 -15.08
CA LEU A 274 21.84 3.64 -14.67
C LEU A 274 21.53 5.10 -15.06
N ILE A 275 20.37 5.31 -15.69
CA ILE A 275 19.90 6.63 -16.12
C ILE A 275 18.47 6.89 -15.62
N ASP A 276 18.18 8.16 -15.30
CA ASP A 276 16.85 8.60 -14.89
C ASP A 276 15.97 8.98 -16.09
N ILE A 277 16.58 9.54 -17.14
CA ILE A 277 15.92 9.94 -18.38
C ILE A 277 16.69 9.31 -19.54
N GLY A 278 15.98 8.53 -20.36
CA GLY A 278 16.55 7.84 -21.51
C GLY A 278 15.67 7.94 -22.75
N TYR A 279 16.30 7.79 -23.91
CA TYR A 279 15.63 7.69 -25.21
C TYR A 279 15.40 6.21 -25.54
N VAL A 280 14.19 5.85 -25.94
CA VAL A 280 13.83 4.48 -26.29
C VAL A 280 13.74 4.35 -27.81
N CYS A 281 14.37 3.31 -28.35
CA CYS A 281 14.23 2.95 -29.76
C CYS A 281 12.81 2.42 -30.05
N SER A 282 12.11 2.98 -31.03
CA SER A 282 10.75 2.53 -31.39
C SER A 282 10.70 1.13 -32.02
N VAL A 283 11.84 0.62 -32.52
CA VAL A 283 11.91 -0.68 -33.19
C VAL A 283 12.31 -1.80 -32.23
N CYS A 284 13.39 -1.63 -31.45
CA CYS A 284 13.93 -2.68 -30.59
C CYS A 284 13.78 -2.41 -29.08
N LEU A 285 13.12 -1.31 -28.69
CA LEU A 285 12.91 -0.91 -27.28
C LEU A 285 14.20 -0.71 -26.46
N SER A 286 15.36 -0.64 -27.12
CA SER A 286 16.64 -0.36 -26.46
C SER A 286 16.67 1.05 -25.89
N VAL A 287 17.17 1.18 -24.65
CA VAL A 287 17.26 2.45 -23.92
C VAL A 287 18.64 3.08 -24.06
N PHE A 288 18.70 4.37 -24.42
CA PHE A 288 19.93 5.14 -24.64
C PHE A 288 19.99 6.38 -23.75
N CYS A 289 21.21 6.77 -23.34
CA CYS A 289 21.42 7.95 -22.48
C CYS A 289 21.34 9.28 -23.25
N LYS A 290 21.58 9.26 -24.56
CA LYS A 290 21.55 10.44 -25.44
C LYS A 290 20.80 10.08 -26.70
N PHE A 291 20.14 11.06 -27.31
CA PHE A 291 19.52 10.87 -28.61
C PHE A 291 20.59 10.60 -29.66
N SER A 292 20.47 9.49 -30.37
CA SER A 292 21.26 9.19 -31.56
C SER A 292 20.31 9.02 -32.76
N PRO A 293 20.61 9.63 -33.92
CA PRO A 293 19.79 9.48 -35.12
C PRO A 293 19.88 8.07 -35.72
N ILE A 294 20.84 7.25 -35.27
CA ILE A 294 20.99 5.85 -35.64
C ILE A 294 20.98 5.02 -34.36
N CYS A 295 20.13 4.00 -34.30
CA CYS A 295 20.15 3.04 -33.21
C CYS A 295 21.40 2.16 -33.30
N THR A 296 22.22 2.08 -32.26
CA THR A 296 23.41 1.21 -32.24
C THR A 296 23.07 -0.29 -32.20
N THR A 297 21.85 -0.66 -31.80
CA THR A 297 21.42 -2.06 -31.65
C THR A 297 20.74 -2.63 -32.88
N CYS A 298 19.82 -1.88 -33.51
CA CYS A 298 19.06 -2.35 -34.69
C CYS A 298 19.37 -1.57 -35.97
N HIS A 299 20.27 -0.58 -35.91
CA HIS A 299 20.65 0.28 -37.03
C HIS A 299 19.51 1.06 -37.70
N ALA A 300 18.34 1.17 -37.03
CA ALA A 300 17.23 1.99 -37.50
C ALA A 300 17.60 3.49 -37.50
N LEU A 301 17.20 4.18 -38.55
CA LEU A 301 17.40 5.61 -38.76
C LEU A 301 16.19 6.41 -38.24
N PHE A 302 16.45 7.34 -37.34
CA PHE A 302 15.47 8.28 -36.82
C PHE A 302 15.65 9.65 -37.46
N LYS A 303 14.58 10.18 -38.05
CA LYS A 303 14.54 11.58 -38.47
C LYS A 303 14.56 12.45 -37.22
N THR A 304 15.45 13.45 -37.18
CA THR A 304 15.51 14.42 -36.09
C THR A 304 14.12 15.05 -35.91
N PRO A 305 13.52 14.99 -34.71
CA PRO A 305 12.28 15.69 -34.48
C PRO A 305 12.56 17.19 -34.64
N GLY A 306 11.78 17.86 -35.50
CA GLY A 306 11.75 19.31 -35.55
C GLY A 306 11.36 19.90 -34.19
N PRO A 307 11.62 21.19 -33.94
CA PRO A 307 11.26 21.82 -32.67
C PRO A 307 9.76 21.64 -32.39
N LEU A 308 9.43 21.17 -31.18
CA LEU A 308 8.05 21.03 -30.73
C LEU A 308 7.34 22.40 -30.80
N PRO A 309 6.12 22.49 -31.36
CA PRO A 309 5.36 23.73 -31.33
C PRO A 309 5.08 24.11 -29.86
N SER A 310 5.51 25.30 -29.46
CA SER A 310 5.26 25.82 -28.12
C SER A 310 3.75 25.89 -27.88
N LYS A 311 3.26 25.25 -26.82
CA LYS A 311 1.86 25.42 -26.41
C LYS A 311 1.64 26.90 -26.08
N PRO A 312 0.59 27.56 -26.61
CA PRO A 312 0.29 28.93 -26.25
C PRO A 312 0.01 28.99 -24.74
N LYS A 313 0.67 29.92 -24.03
CA LYS A 313 0.44 30.18 -22.60
C LYS A 313 -1.07 30.35 -22.37
N LYS A 314 -1.68 29.49 -21.54
CA LYS A 314 -3.07 29.67 -21.09
C LYS A 314 -3.18 31.04 -20.44
N LYS A 315 -3.89 31.98 -21.07
CA LYS A 315 -4.37 33.19 -20.41
C LYS A 315 -5.26 32.74 -19.26
N LYS A 316 -5.02 33.27 -18.05
CA LYS A 316 -5.89 33.07 -16.88
C LYS A 316 -7.32 33.45 -17.28
N LEU A 317 -8.23 32.48 -17.31
CA LEU A 317 -9.67 32.79 -17.35
C LEU A 317 -10.05 33.34 -15.98
N LYS A 318 -10.35 34.64 -15.92
CA LYS A 318 -11.13 35.21 -14.81
C LYS A 318 -12.55 34.68 -14.96
N TRP A 319 -12.99 33.85 -14.02
CA TRP A 319 -14.40 33.53 -13.88
C TRP A 319 -15.08 34.71 -13.16
N PHE A 320 -15.86 35.50 -13.89
CA PHE A 320 -16.89 36.33 -13.28
C PHE A 320 -18.08 35.42 -12.98
N TYR A 321 -18.30 35.06 -11.71
CA TYR A 321 -19.61 34.61 -11.27
C TYR A 321 -20.42 35.85 -10.89
N GLN A 322 -21.32 36.25 -11.78
CA GLN A 322 -22.31 37.28 -11.50
C GLN A 322 -23.49 36.63 -10.79
N TYR A 323 -23.64 36.94 -9.50
CA TYR A 323 -24.88 36.70 -8.77
C TYR A 323 -26.01 37.46 -9.48
N SER A 324 -26.98 36.73 -10.02
CA SER A 324 -28.18 37.31 -10.60
C SER A 324 -29.18 37.58 -9.47
N TYR A 325 -29.22 38.82 -8.99
CA TYR A 325 -30.38 39.32 -8.26
C TYR A 325 -31.52 39.54 -9.27
N GLN A 326 -32.66 38.91 -9.00
CA GLN A 326 -33.88 39.05 -9.77
C GLN A 326 -34.52 40.39 -9.42
N LEU A 327 -34.37 41.38 -10.29
CA LEU A 327 -35.14 42.62 -10.27
C LEU A 327 -35.83 42.78 -11.62
N SER A 328 -37.16 42.71 -11.56
CA SER A 328 -38.09 42.86 -12.68
C SER A 328 -37.90 44.20 -13.39
N PHE A 329 -37.64 44.21 -14.69
CA PHE A 329 -38.01 45.33 -15.57
C PHE A 329 -38.23 44.86 -17.02
N MET A 330 -39.32 45.35 -17.60
CA MET A 330 -39.81 45.08 -18.95
C MET A 330 -38.86 45.60 -20.04
N GLY A 331 -38.77 44.89 -21.18
CA GLY A 331 -38.22 45.46 -22.41
C GLY A 331 -37.62 44.42 -23.35
N GLY A 332 -38.34 44.11 -24.44
CA GLY A 332 -37.92 43.12 -25.42
C GLY A 332 -36.78 43.56 -26.35
N ARG A 333 -36.03 42.59 -26.87
CA ARG A 333 -35.54 42.53 -28.27
C ARG A 333 -34.89 41.16 -28.54
N ARG A 334 -35.28 40.57 -29.67
CA ARG A 334 -34.69 39.36 -30.28
C ARG A 334 -33.30 39.67 -30.85
N ILE A 335 -32.38 38.71 -30.76
CA ILE A 335 -31.26 38.31 -31.66
C ILE A 335 -30.57 37.16 -30.89
N GLY A 336 -30.17 36.00 -31.38
CA GLY A 336 -30.07 35.36 -32.69
C GLY A 336 -29.32 34.04 -32.42
N ARG A 337 -29.73 32.94 -33.07
CA ARG A 337 -29.15 31.59 -32.90
C ARG A 337 -27.64 31.58 -33.12
N SER A 338 -26.89 30.85 -32.30
CA SER A 338 -25.60 30.28 -32.70
C SER A 338 -25.33 28.94 -32.00
N ARG A 339 -24.86 27.99 -32.81
CA ARG A 339 -24.76 26.54 -32.66
C ARG A 339 -24.06 26.07 -31.38
N ALA A 340 -24.69 25.14 -30.67
CA ALA A 340 -24.02 24.23 -29.73
C ALA A 340 -23.14 23.25 -30.52
N VAL A 341 -21.85 23.24 -30.24
CA VAL A 341 -20.92 22.20 -30.70
C VAL A 341 -20.82 21.16 -29.59
N LEU A 342 -21.43 20.00 -29.84
CA LEU A 342 -21.22 18.78 -29.07
C LEU A 342 -19.73 18.43 -29.05
N TRP A 343 -19.19 18.10 -27.88
CA TRP A 343 -18.03 17.23 -27.78
C TRP A 343 -18.50 15.85 -27.30
N ASN A 344 -18.57 14.93 -28.26
CA ASN A 344 -18.74 13.50 -28.00
C ASN A 344 -17.54 12.98 -27.22
N TRP A 345 -17.78 12.23 -26.13
CA TRP A 345 -16.86 11.20 -25.68
C TRP A 345 -17.41 9.85 -26.14
N VAL A 346 -16.61 9.15 -26.93
CA VAL A 346 -16.86 7.77 -27.38
C VAL A 346 -16.81 6.86 -26.15
N VAL A 347 -17.97 6.34 -25.75
CA VAL A 347 -18.09 5.29 -24.73
C VAL A 347 -17.92 3.94 -25.42
N SER A 348 -16.79 3.27 -25.22
CA SER A 348 -16.69 1.83 -25.48
C SER A 348 -17.40 1.08 -24.36
N ARG A 349 -18.42 0.30 -24.73
CA ARG A 349 -19.09 -0.69 -23.86
C ARG A 349 -18.08 -1.70 -23.34
N ALA A 350 -18.04 -1.91 -22.03
CA ALA A 350 -17.59 -3.16 -21.41
C ALA A 350 -18.29 -3.34 -20.05
N THR A 351 -19.02 -4.45 -19.92
CA THR A 351 -19.70 -4.93 -18.72
C THR A 351 -18.69 -5.49 -17.71
N GLY A 352 -18.84 -5.18 -16.42
CA GLY A 352 -18.11 -5.82 -15.31
C GLY A 352 -17.46 -4.81 -14.36
N GLY A 353 -17.71 -4.97 -13.05
CA GLY A 353 -17.26 -4.07 -11.98
C GLY A 353 -15.76 -3.77 -12.04
N GLN A 354 -15.39 -2.49 -11.98
CA GLN A 354 -14.01 -2.03 -12.05
C GLN A 354 -13.51 -1.57 -10.68
N THR A 355 -12.43 -2.19 -10.23
CA THR A 355 -11.53 -1.65 -9.19
C THR A 355 -10.74 -0.47 -9.78
N VAL A 356 -10.95 0.74 -9.26
CA VAL A 356 -10.21 1.93 -9.71
C VAL A 356 -8.98 2.11 -8.83
N ARG A 357 -7.79 1.91 -9.40
CA ARG A 357 -6.52 2.28 -8.78
C ARG A 357 -6.34 3.79 -8.98
N LEU A 358 -6.40 4.58 -7.92
CA LEU A 358 -6.08 6.01 -7.99
C LEU A 358 -4.59 6.17 -8.32
N VAL A 359 -4.31 6.58 -9.56
CA VAL A 359 -3.02 7.16 -9.95
C VAL A 359 -3.17 8.67 -9.76
N PRO A 360 -2.30 9.35 -9.00
CA PRO A 360 -2.34 10.81 -8.91
C PRO A 360 -2.20 11.41 -10.31
N GLY A 361 -3.10 12.34 -10.64
CA GLY A 361 -3.12 13.01 -11.94
C GLY A 361 -1.77 13.66 -12.24
N LYS A 362 -1.22 13.35 -13.43
CA LYS A 362 -0.04 14.01 -13.97
C LYS A 362 -0.31 15.50 -14.16
N CYS A 363 0.30 16.33 -13.31
CA CYS A 363 0.73 17.67 -13.67
C CYS A 363 2.19 17.56 -14.12
N ASP A 364 2.46 17.81 -15.41
CA ASP A 364 3.82 17.75 -15.96
C ASP A 364 4.68 18.94 -15.48
N SER A 365 5.88 18.58 -15.02
CA SER A 365 7.12 19.36 -14.89
C SER A 365 7.32 20.28 -13.66
N ARG A 366 7.87 19.69 -12.59
CA ARG A 366 9.24 19.93 -12.06
C ARG A 366 9.34 19.29 -10.66
N ARG A 367 9.95 18.10 -10.57
CA ARG A 367 10.32 17.49 -9.27
C ARG A 367 11.62 18.13 -8.79
N ILE A 368 11.54 18.77 -7.62
CA ILE A 368 12.67 18.98 -6.72
C ILE A 368 12.33 18.14 -5.49
N ASP A 369 12.84 16.90 -5.46
CA ASP A 369 12.78 16.08 -4.25
C ASP A 369 14.04 16.42 -3.42
N GLY A 370 13.87 17.34 -2.46
CA GLY A 370 14.86 17.60 -1.41
C GLY A 370 14.48 16.84 -0.15
N LEU A 371 15.08 15.66 0.05
CA LEU A 371 15.05 14.96 1.34
C LEU A 371 16.13 15.59 2.25
N LEU A 372 15.71 16.28 3.31
CA LEU A 372 16.58 16.75 4.39
C LEU A 372 17.08 15.55 5.21
N THR A 373 18.25 15.03 4.84
CA THR A 373 19.16 14.33 5.76
C THR A 373 20.42 15.17 5.88
N VAL A 374 20.55 15.92 6.97
CA VAL A 374 21.81 16.59 7.33
C VAL A 374 22.49 15.74 8.39
N THR A 375 23.56 15.05 8.00
CA THR A 375 24.64 14.64 8.92
C THR A 375 25.89 15.47 8.59
N PRO A 376 26.67 15.87 9.59
CA PRO A 376 27.60 17.00 9.50
C PRO A 376 28.98 16.59 8.95
N PRO A 377 29.77 17.54 8.41
CA PRO A 377 31.20 17.34 8.23
C PRO A 377 31.99 17.72 9.49
N HIS A 378 32.98 16.90 9.82
CA HIS A 378 34.06 17.21 10.75
C HIS A 378 34.93 18.36 10.23
N SER A 379 35.17 19.40 11.03
CA SER A 379 36.50 20.01 11.24
C SER A 379 36.49 21.10 12.33
N ALA A 380 37.63 21.18 13.04
CA ALA A 380 38.13 22.30 13.86
C ALA A 380 37.58 22.54 15.30
N GLN A 381 38.22 21.83 16.24
CA GLN A 381 38.90 22.31 17.47
C GLN A 381 38.65 23.73 18.06
N GLN A 382 38.60 23.70 19.41
CA GLN A 382 39.03 24.71 20.42
C GLN A 382 38.13 25.95 20.61
N SER A 383 37.82 26.46 21.80
CA SER A 383 38.27 26.22 23.18
C SER A 383 37.42 27.09 24.16
N HIS A 384 37.37 26.70 25.45
CA HIS A 384 37.25 27.55 26.67
C HIS A 384 36.02 28.50 26.84
N VAL A 385 35.44 28.84 28.01
CA VAL A 385 35.46 28.42 29.44
C VAL A 385 34.45 29.34 30.18
N ARG A 386 33.87 28.86 31.30
CA ARG A 386 33.29 29.56 32.49
C ARG A 386 31.92 30.27 32.48
N GLU A 387 31.01 29.67 33.26
CA GLU A 387 30.26 30.17 34.45
C GLU A 387 30.19 31.68 34.78
N ARG A 388 28.97 32.17 35.06
CA ARG A 388 28.43 32.70 36.36
C ARG A 388 27.08 33.43 36.09
N GLN A 389 25.97 33.10 36.77
CA GLN A 389 25.50 33.56 38.10
C GLN A 389 25.19 35.07 38.18
N ASP A 390 23.90 35.46 38.24
CA ASP A 390 23.24 36.07 39.43
C ASP A 390 22.10 37.09 39.15
N PHE A 391 21.00 36.86 39.90
CA PHE A 391 20.09 37.75 40.66
C PHE A 391 19.28 38.93 40.07
N ALA A 392 17.95 38.86 40.36
CA ALA A 392 17.00 39.89 40.84
C ALA A 392 16.71 41.13 39.96
N SER A 393 15.56 41.82 39.95
CA SER A 393 14.27 41.81 40.67
C SER A 393 13.37 42.90 40.03
N SER A 394 12.04 42.85 40.27
CA SER A 394 11.02 43.91 40.02
C SER A 394 10.70 44.23 38.55
N GLY A 395 9.49 44.53 38.08
CA GLY A 395 8.17 44.74 38.66
C GLY A 395 7.32 45.47 37.61
N ASN A 396 6.09 45.00 37.38
CA ASN A 396 4.98 45.59 36.61
C ASN A 396 4.91 45.48 35.06
N ARG A 397 3.90 44.68 34.65
CA ARG A 397 2.85 44.93 33.64
C ARG A 397 3.28 45.51 32.29
N LEU A 398 3.22 44.69 31.24
CA LEU A 398 2.47 44.91 29.98
C LEU A 398 2.80 43.79 28.98
N CYS A 399 1.76 43.19 28.40
CA CYS A 399 1.72 42.47 27.12
C CYS A 399 2.97 41.66 26.68
N SER A 400 2.95 40.34 26.88
CA SER A 400 3.96 39.43 26.29
C SER A 400 3.36 38.09 25.85
N SER A 401 2.38 38.11 24.94
CA SER A 401 1.90 36.92 24.21
C SER A 401 2.57 36.73 22.84
N GLN A 402 3.78 37.27 22.63
CA GLN A 402 4.50 37.19 21.35
C GLN A 402 5.91 36.57 21.42
N GLN A 403 6.31 35.94 22.53
CA GLN A 403 7.66 35.36 22.66
C GLN A 403 7.72 33.85 22.98
N SER A 404 6.64 33.09 22.83
CA SER A 404 6.69 31.61 22.90
C SER A 404 6.74 30.92 21.52
N PHE A 405 6.77 31.68 20.42
CA PHE A 405 6.61 31.16 19.06
C PHE A 405 7.88 30.57 18.39
N ARG A 406 8.97 30.36 19.13
CA ARG A 406 10.19 29.73 18.60
C ARG A 406 10.69 28.49 19.34
N GLU A 407 10.10 28.10 20.46
CA GLU A 407 10.56 26.96 21.26
C GLU A 407 9.71 25.69 21.14
N THR A 408 8.52 25.76 20.56
CA THR A 408 7.66 24.58 20.33
C THR A 408 8.05 23.74 19.10
N ALA A 409 8.93 24.24 18.22
CA ALA A 409 9.44 23.47 17.07
C ALA A 409 10.62 22.54 17.42
N ARG A 410 11.18 22.61 18.65
CA ARG A 410 12.33 21.78 19.08
C ARG A 410 12.00 20.74 20.16
N SER A 411 10.75 20.67 20.64
CA SER A 411 10.33 19.71 21.69
C SER A 411 9.78 18.38 21.15
N CYS A 412 9.66 18.19 19.84
CA CYS A 412 9.15 16.94 19.25
C CYS A 412 10.26 15.88 19.03
N GLN A 413 11.12 15.64 20.03
CA GLN A 413 12.11 14.54 20.03
C GLN A 413 11.62 13.28 20.74
N ASN A 414 10.40 13.27 21.28
CA ASN A 414 9.70 12.04 21.66
C ASN A 414 8.80 11.59 20.50
N ARG A 415 9.22 10.54 19.77
CA ARG A 415 8.39 9.82 18.79
C ARG A 415 7.22 9.12 19.50
N ARG A 416 6.21 9.88 19.93
CA ARG A 416 4.87 9.30 20.16
C ARG A 416 4.24 9.11 18.78
N VAL A 417 3.69 7.92 18.53
CA VAL A 417 2.97 7.61 17.30
C VAL A 417 1.76 8.55 17.23
N THR A 418 1.74 9.46 16.25
CA THR A 418 0.61 10.37 16.04
C THR A 418 -0.48 9.64 15.27
N SER A 419 -1.62 9.39 15.90
CA SER A 419 -2.80 8.80 15.26
C SER A 419 -3.69 9.89 14.68
N VAL A 420 -4.06 9.73 13.42
CA VAL A 420 -5.04 10.59 12.74
C VAL A 420 -6.42 9.95 12.90
N MET A 421 -7.37 10.70 13.45
CA MET A 421 -8.73 10.21 13.70
C MET A 421 -9.66 10.57 12.54
N GLN A 422 -9.58 11.80 12.03
CA GLN A 422 -10.45 12.29 10.96
C GLN A 422 -9.75 13.38 10.14
N VAL A 423 -10.09 13.43 8.85
CA VAL A 423 -9.57 14.43 7.91
C VAL A 423 -10.73 15.00 7.09
N MET A 424 -10.70 16.30 6.84
CA MET A 424 -11.70 17.00 6.04
C MET A 424 -11.04 18.07 5.16
N TRP A 425 -11.44 18.13 3.90
CA TRP A 425 -11.15 19.26 3.03
C TRP A 425 -12.22 20.33 3.24
N CYS A 426 -11.81 21.57 3.50
CA CYS A 426 -12.74 22.68 3.59
C CYS A 426 -12.20 23.94 2.93
N TYR A 427 -13.09 24.91 2.72
CA TYR A 427 -12.75 26.23 2.23
C TYR A 427 -12.69 27.19 3.41
N VAL A 428 -11.58 27.89 3.58
CA VAL A 428 -11.43 28.96 4.57
C VAL A 428 -10.90 30.18 3.83
N ASN A 429 -11.60 31.31 3.89
CA ASN A 429 -11.29 32.52 3.11
C ASN A 429 -11.11 32.26 1.61
N PHE A 430 -11.98 31.45 1.02
CA PHE A 430 -11.88 31.06 -0.40
C PHE A 430 -10.64 30.24 -0.78
N GLU A 431 -9.82 29.81 0.18
CA GLU A 431 -8.69 28.90 -0.04
C GLU A 431 -9.04 27.48 0.40
N VAL A 432 -8.55 26.49 -0.33
CA VAL A 432 -8.75 25.08 0.01
C VAL A 432 -7.71 24.70 1.07
N VAL A 433 -8.18 24.28 2.23
CA VAL A 433 -7.32 23.82 3.33
C VAL A 433 -7.67 22.39 3.72
N LEU A 434 -6.63 21.67 4.18
CA LEU A 434 -6.78 20.33 4.73
C LEU A 434 -6.79 20.40 6.24
N VAL A 435 -7.91 20.02 6.85
CA VAL A 435 -8.08 19.97 8.30
C VAL A 435 -7.90 18.55 8.78
N VAL A 436 -6.98 18.35 9.72
CA VAL A 436 -6.61 17.07 10.31
C VAL A 436 -6.88 17.11 11.80
N ALA A 437 -7.67 16.15 12.28
CA ALA A 437 -7.92 15.91 13.69
C ALA A 437 -7.25 14.60 14.12
N GLY A 438 -6.49 14.64 15.22
CA GLY A 438 -5.76 13.48 15.71
C GLY A 438 -5.35 13.60 17.17
N SER A 439 -4.40 12.76 17.60
CA SER A 439 -3.87 12.76 18.97
C SER A 439 -3.05 14.00 19.34
N VAL A 440 -2.61 14.77 18.34
CA VAL A 440 -1.92 16.06 18.54
C VAL A 440 -2.92 17.20 18.75
N GLY A 441 -4.18 17.02 18.37
CA GLY A 441 -5.22 18.05 18.34
C GLY A 441 -5.69 18.37 16.92
N LEU A 442 -6.02 19.65 16.68
CA LEU A 442 -6.40 20.18 15.37
C LEU A 442 -5.18 20.73 14.63
N GLN A 443 -4.98 20.30 13.40
CA GLN A 443 -3.96 20.84 12.49
C GLN A 443 -4.61 21.23 11.16
N VAL A 444 -4.25 22.40 10.63
CA VAL A 444 -4.74 22.90 9.35
C VAL A 444 -3.56 23.11 8.43
N PHE A 445 -3.57 22.42 7.31
CA PHE A 445 -2.55 22.46 6.27
C PHE A 445 -3.06 23.19 5.04
N ASP A 446 -2.13 23.70 4.24
CA ASP A 446 -2.44 24.26 2.92
C ASP A 446 -2.94 23.17 1.94
N CYS A 447 -3.44 23.59 0.78
CA CYS A 447 -3.90 22.72 -0.30
C CYS A 447 -2.86 21.69 -0.73
N ASP A 448 -1.58 22.06 -0.71
CA ASP A 448 -0.45 21.18 -1.06
C ASP A 448 -0.04 20.26 0.10
N SER A 449 -0.64 20.41 1.29
CA SER A 449 -0.34 19.61 2.50
C SER A 449 1.12 19.64 2.98
N LEU A 450 1.92 20.59 2.48
CA LEU A 450 3.34 20.73 2.82
C LEU A 450 3.56 21.71 3.98
N GLU A 451 2.71 22.73 4.11
CA GLU A 451 2.84 23.78 5.12
C GLU A 451 1.69 23.71 6.12
N LEU A 452 2.05 23.72 7.41
CA LEU A 452 1.13 23.81 8.53
C LEU A 452 0.79 25.30 8.76
N ARG A 453 -0.47 25.68 8.53
CA ARG A 453 -0.94 27.05 8.72
C ARG A 453 -1.38 27.34 10.14
N PHE A 454 -2.07 26.38 10.76
CA PHE A 454 -2.63 26.54 12.10
C PHE A 454 -2.57 25.22 12.85
N SER A 455 -2.26 25.27 14.14
CA SER A 455 -2.28 24.10 15.02
C SER A 455 -2.79 24.48 16.39
N HIS A 456 -3.73 23.71 16.90
CA HIS A 456 -4.27 23.88 18.24
C HIS A 456 -4.32 22.52 18.95
N PRO A 457 -3.74 22.39 20.16
CA PRO A 457 -3.56 21.10 20.81
C PRO A 457 -4.86 20.51 21.40
N CYS A 458 -5.95 21.28 21.48
CA CYS A 458 -7.25 20.85 22.01
C CYS A 458 -7.17 20.11 23.37
N ARG A 459 -6.26 20.49 24.28
CA ARG A 459 -6.12 19.84 25.59
C ARG A 459 -7.00 20.52 26.63
N ASP A 460 -7.77 19.73 27.37
CA ASP A 460 -8.68 20.21 28.42
C ASP A 460 -8.43 19.60 29.81
N VAL A 461 -7.80 18.41 29.89
CA VAL A 461 -7.53 17.71 31.16
C VAL A 461 -6.02 17.72 31.40
N PRO A 462 -5.54 17.88 32.65
CA PRO A 462 -4.12 17.77 32.96
C PRO A 462 -3.55 16.38 32.60
N ASP A 463 -2.38 16.42 31.95
CA ASP A 463 -1.49 15.46 31.25
C ASP A 463 -1.55 13.91 31.42
N ASP A 464 -2.50 13.30 32.13
CA ASP A 464 -2.49 11.84 32.38
C ASP A 464 -3.45 11.00 31.50
N ARG A 465 -4.34 11.63 30.72
CA ARG A 465 -5.24 10.91 29.81
C ARG A 465 -4.86 11.16 28.35
N GLU A 466 -5.01 10.13 27.52
CA GLU A 466 -4.87 10.29 26.08
C GLU A 466 -5.83 11.37 25.59
N HIS A 467 -5.34 12.28 24.75
CA HIS A 467 -6.13 13.33 24.14
C HIS A 467 -6.21 13.09 22.64
N PHE A 468 -7.41 13.18 22.08
CA PHE A 468 -7.57 13.16 20.64
C PHE A 468 -8.76 14.04 20.24
N ALA A 469 -8.57 14.79 19.16
CA ALA A 469 -9.65 15.50 18.50
C ALA A 469 -10.39 14.56 17.53
N ARG A 470 -11.71 14.60 17.54
CA ARG A 470 -12.59 13.81 16.66
C ARG A 470 -13.88 14.58 16.38
N GLY A 471 -14.45 14.38 15.19
CA GLY A 471 -15.58 15.15 14.71
C GLY A 471 -15.09 16.46 14.10
N LEU A 472 -15.32 16.63 12.80
CA LEU A 472 -15.01 17.84 12.07
C LEU A 472 -16.26 18.31 11.32
N ALA A 473 -16.64 19.57 11.51
CA ALA A 473 -17.67 20.21 10.72
C ALA A 473 -17.19 21.56 10.21
N HIS A 474 -17.60 21.89 8.99
CA HIS A 474 -17.39 23.18 8.35
C HIS A 474 -18.75 23.83 8.11
N THR A 475 -18.85 25.12 8.39
CA THR A 475 -20.08 25.89 8.17
C THR A 475 -19.88 26.96 7.10
N PRO A 476 -20.95 27.34 6.37
CA PRO A 476 -20.93 28.51 5.51
C PRO A 476 -20.71 29.76 6.38
N GLY A 477 -19.50 30.33 6.33
CA GLY A 477 -19.06 31.42 7.22
C GLY A 477 -17.60 31.34 7.67
N ASP A 478 -16.79 30.45 7.08
CA ASP A 478 -15.39 30.22 7.43
C ASP A 478 -15.16 29.83 8.90
N TYR A 479 -16.14 29.14 9.49
CA TYR A 479 -16.00 28.51 10.80
C TYR A 479 -15.72 27.01 10.69
N ILE A 480 -14.86 26.53 11.59
CA ILE A 480 -14.52 25.12 11.76
C ILE A 480 -14.86 24.72 13.18
N CYS A 481 -15.65 23.66 13.31
CA CYS A 481 -15.99 23.07 14.60
C CYS A 481 -15.24 21.76 14.80
N VAL A 482 -14.70 21.56 16.00
CA VAL A 482 -13.90 20.38 16.35
C VAL A 482 -14.34 19.82 17.69
N GLY A 483 -14.57 18.51 17.74
CA GLY A 483 -14.87 17.79 18.97
C GLY A 483 -13.62 17.24 19.64
N ASN A 484 -13.72 17.01 20.96
CA ASN A 484 -12.67 16.41 21.76
C ASN A 484 -13.17 15.14 22.45
N ASN A 485 -12.24 14.33 22.95
CA ASN A 485 -12.56 13.12 23.71
C ASN A 485 -13.25 13.39 25.07
N SER A 486 -13.10 14.60 25.63
CA SER A 486 -13.81 15.02 26.85
C SER A 486 -15.27 15.46 26.62
N GLY A 487 -15.77 15.40 25.38
CA GLY A 487 -17.13 15.86 25.06
C GLY A 487 -17.27 17.38 24.84
N ILE A 488 -16.13 18.07 24.72
CA ILE A 488 -16.06 19.52 24.46
C ILE A 488 -16.02 19.76 22.95
N VAL A 489 -16.84 20.70 22.49
CA VAL A 489 -16.83 21.20 21.11
C VAL A 489 -16.21 22.59 21.10
N ARG A 490 -15.29 22.82 20.17
CA ARG A 490 -14.60 24.09 19.96
C ARG A 490 -15.01 24.71 18.64
N LEU A 491 -15.12 26.04 18.64
CA LEU A 491 -15.34 26.86 17.46
C LEU A 491 -14.07 27.61 17.10
N PHE A 492 -13.63 27.44 15.87
CA PHE A 492 -12.59 28.25 15.24
C PHE A 492 -13.25 29.07 14.15
N GLY A 493 -12.87 30.33 14.03
CA GLY A 493 -13.30 31.19 12.94
C GLY A 493 -12.14 31.97 12.38
N THR A 494 -12.43 32.80 11.40
CA THR A 494 -11.39 33.46 10.64
C THR A 494 -11.36 34.94 10.94
N SER A 495 -10.18 35.46 11.29
CA SER A 495 -9.98 36.88 11.56
C SER A 495 -9.88 37.68 10.25
N GLU A 496 -10.05 39.00 10.32
CA GLU A 496 -9.91 39.93 9.18
C GLU A 496 -8.54 39.81 8.47
N GLY A 497 -7.50 39.33 9.17
CA GLY A 497 -6.17 39.05 8.63
C GLY A 497 -6.01 37.70 7.93
N GLY A 498 -7.09 36.94 7.77
CA GLY A 498 -7.12 35.65 7.08
C GLY A 498 -6.56 34.45 7.87
N SER A 499 -6.13 34.66 9.11
CA SER A 499 -5.68 33.59 10.01
C SER A 499 -6.84 33.01 10.82
N LEU A 500 -6.81 31.70 11.02
CA LEU A 500 -7.74 31.01 11.93
C LEU A 500 -7.46 31.38 13.38
N MET A 501 -8.52 31.70 14.12
CA MET A 501 -8.51 32.05 15.53
C MET A 501 -9.46 31.15 16.31
N PHE A 502 -9.11 30.88 17.56
CA PHE A 502 -10.00 30.23 18.51
C PHE A 502 -11.05 31.25 19.00
N ILE A 503 -12.33 30.87 18.95
CA ILE A 503 -13.46 31.72 19.38
C ILE A 503 -13.99 31.23 20.72
N ASP A 504 -14.55 30.01 20.74
CA ASP A 504 -15.30 29.53 21.90
C ASP A 504 -15.07 28.03 22.18
N ARG A 505 -15.29 27.64 23.43
CA ARG A 505 -15.29 26.25 23.91
C ARG A 505 -16.53 26.00 24.75
N LYS A 506 -17.29 24.96 24.43
CA LYS A 506 -18.42 24.53 25.26
C LYS A 506 -18.48 23.02 25.43
N GLN A 507 -18.79 22.60 26.65
CA GLN A 507 -18.98 21.21 27.01
C GLN A 507 -20.44 20.84 26.81
N PHE A 508 -20.73 20.13 25.72
CA PHE A 508 -22.09 19.64 25.42
C PHE A 508 -22.28 18.20 25.88
N HIS A 509 -21.22 17.40 25.87
CA HIS A 509 -21.29 15.96 26.13
C HIS A 509 -20.46 15.55 27.34
N GLY A 510 -20.88 14.47 28.01
CA GLY A 510 -20.10 13.81 29.06
C GLY A 510 -19.18 12.69 28.54
N SER A 511 -19.35 12.30 27.27
CA SER A 511 -18.59 11.24 26.59
C SER A 511 -17.86 11.79 25.36
N PRO A 512 -16.90 11.06 24.77
CA PRO A 512 -16.18 11.48 23.57
C PRO A 512 -17.13 11.81 22.40
N VAL A 513 -16.79 12.87 21.66
CA VAL A 513 -17.53 13.25 20.45
C VAL A 513 -17.18 12.28 19.31
N ALA A 514 -18.20 11.68 18.69
CA ALA A 514 -18.03 10.69 17.64
C ALA A 514 -17.94 11.30 16.24
N ASP A 515 -18.86 12.21 15.91
CA ASP A 515 -18.95 12.94 14.64
C ASP A 515 -19.62 14.31 14.83
N LEU A 516 -19.37 15.22 13.90
CA LEU A 516 -19.96 16.55 13.87
C LEU A 516 -20.46 16.84 12.44
N THR A 517 -21.58 17.53 12.34
CA THR A 517 -22.06 18.01 11.04
C THR A 517 -22.71 19.37 11.23
N ALA A 518 -22.61 20.22 10.21
CA ALA A 518 -23.20 21.54 10.24
C ALA A 518 -24.02 21.81 8.98
N ASN A 519 -25.07 22.60 9.14
CA ASN A 519 -25.90 23.09 8.07
C ASN A 519 -26.25 24.54 8.37
N LYS A 520 -25.65 25.47 7.61
CA LYS A 520 -25.72 26.91 7.89
C LYS A 520 -25.22 27.20 9.31
N GLU A 521 -26.06 27.81 10.14
CA GLU A 521 -25.76 28.17 11.53
C GLU A 521 -26.08 27.04 12.51
N LEU A 522 -26.74 25.97 12.08
CA LEU A 522 -27.04 24.84 12.96
C LEU A 522 -25.89 23.83 12.91
N LEU A 523 -25.44 23.39 14.08
CA LEU A 523 -24.44 22.36 14.29
C LEU A 523 -25.07 21.20 15.04
N ALA A 524 -24.78 19.98 14.62
CA ALA A 524 -25.18 18.76 15.29
C ALA A 524 -23.94 17.98 15.72
N SER A 525 -23.95 17.53 16.98
CA SER A 525 -22.86 16.81 17.62
C SER A 525 -23.38 15.52 18.24
N CYS A 526 -22.69 14.39 18.00
CA CYS A 526 -22.95 13.14 18.71
C CYS A 526 -21.85 12.76 19.67
N ASP A 527 -22.23 12.01 20.69
CA ASP A 527 -21.31 11.30 21.57
C ASP A 527 -21.36 9.77 21.38
N ASP A 528 -20.35 9.11 21.96
CA ASP A 528 -20.27 7.65 22.03
C ASP A 528 -21.35 7.03 22.95
N ALA A 529 -22.04 7.81 23.79
CA ALA A 529 -23.14 7.33 24.62
C ALA A 529 -24.49 7.28 23.85
N GLY A 530 -24.58 7.97 22.71
CA GLY A 530 -25.77 8.05 21.87
C GLY A 530 -26.61 9.32 22.03
N ASN A 531 -26.18 10.27 22.85
CA ASN A 531 -26.78 11.59 22.94
C ASN A 531 -26.40 12.43 21.73
N ILE A 532 -27.34 13.24 21.27
CA ILE A 532 -27.13 14.16 20.16
C ILE A 532 -27.52 15.55 20.63
N VAL A 533 -26.60 16.49 20.53
CA VAL A 533 -26.83 17.88 20.90
C VAL A 533 -26.77 18.74 19.64
N LEU A 534 -27.86 19.48 19.41
CA LEU A 534 -27.94 20.53 18.41
C LEU A 534 -27.54 21.85 19.07
N SER A 535 -26.69 22.61 18.39
CA SER A 535 -26.22 23.93 18.82
C SER A 535 -26.31 24.91 17.67
N SER A 536 -26.70 26.15 17.96
CA SER A 536 -26.63 27.27 17.03
C SER A 536 -25.25 27.91 17.12
N ILE A 537 -24.63 28.17 15.98
CA ILE A 537 -23.37 28.89 15.88
C ILE A 537 -23.70 30.37 15.74
N THR A 538 -23.26 31.18 16.68
CA THR A 538 -23.18 32.63 16.52
C THR A 538 -21.72 33.03 16.32
N PRO A 539 -21.44 34.25 15.80
CA PRO A 539 -20.07 34.71 15.60
C PRO A 539 -19.21 34.73 16.87
N GLU A 540 -19.84 34.88 18.04
CA GLU A 540 -19.17 35.03 19.33
C GLU A 540 -19.23 33.75 20.19
N GLU A 541 -20.28 32.93 20.06
CA GLU A 541 -20.47 31.77 20.93
C GLU A 541 -21.25 30.61 20.31
N LEU A 542 -21.09 29.42 20.87
CA LEU A 542 -21.90 28.25 20.53
C LEU A 542 -23.13 28.13 21.45
N VAL A 543 -24.35 28.39 21.00
CA VAL A 543 -25.52 28.29 21.90
C VAL A 543 -26.15 26.90 21.78
N GLN A 544 -26.39 26.23 22.91
CA GLN A 544 -27.15 24.97 22.89
C GLN A 544 -28.58 25.23 22.43
N TRP A 545 -29.05 24.44 21.46
CA TRP A 545 -30.36 24.63 20.81
C TRP A 545 -31.37 23.57 21.24
N ALA A 546 -31.01 22.29 21.14
CA ALA A 546 -31.81 21.17 21.62
C ALA A 546 -30.95 19.95 21.93
N ASP A 547 -31.43 19.08 22.81
CA ASP A 547 -30.83 17.80 23.17
C ASP A 547 -31.76 16.64 22.78
N ILE A 548 -31.15 15.57 22.28
CA ILE A 548 -31.82 14.30 22.00
C ILE A 548 -31.16 13.27 22.90
N SER A 549 -31.94 12.71 23.82
CA SER A 549 -31.46 11.71 24.76
C SER A 549 -31.06 10.41 24.06
N SER A 550 -30.08 9.73 24.63
CA SER A 550 -29.60 8.46 24.10
C SER A 550 -30.67 7.36 24.10
N TYR A 551 -30.62 6.53 23.06
CA TYR A 551 -31.40 5.30 22.94
C TYR A 551 -30.63 4.07 23.45
N GLY A 552 -29.68 4.28 24.38
CA GLY A 552 -28.84 3.23 24.95
C GLY A 552 -27.82 2.60 23.99
N CYS A 553 -27.54 3.23 22.85
CA CYS A 553 -26.56 2.77 21.86
C CYS A 553 -25.71 3.94 21.38
N ALA A 554 -24.42 3.72 21.15
CA ALA A 554 -23.50 4.73 20.62
C ALA A 554 -23.96 5.28 19.26
N CYS A 555 -23.85 6.61 19.07
CA CYS A 555 -24.09 7.23 17.78
C CYS A 555 -22.78 7.37 17.02
N THR A 556 -22.67 6.73 15.85
CA THR A 556 -21.40 6.59 15.14
C THR A 556 -21.15 7.71 14.13
N SER A 557 -22.18 8.15 13.41
CA SER A 557 -22.09 9.23 12.42
C SER A 557 -23.40 9.99 12.29
N ILE A 558 -23.29 11.28 12.00
CA ILE A 558 -24.43 12.18 11.80
C ILE A 558 -24.25 12.97 10.51
N LYS A 559 -25.37 13.18 9.78
CA LYS A 559 -25.45 14.09 8.63
C LYS A 559 -26.76 14.86 8.64
N MET A 560 -26.74 16.11 8.17
CA MET A 560 -27.92 16.95 8.03
C MET A 560 -28.31 17.15 6.57
N TRP A 561 -29.61 17.14 6.29
CA TRP A 561 -30.14 17.37 4.95
C TRP A 561 -31.53 18.01 4.98
N LYS A 562 -31.67 19.23 4.43
CA LYS A 562 -32.95 19.95 4.24
C LYS A 562 -33.89 19.92 5.46
N GLY A 563 -33.35 20.13 6.66
CA GLY A 563 -34.10 20.14 7.93
C GLY A 563 -34.28 18.77 8.58
N PHE A 564 -33.71 17.71 8.00
CA PHE A 564 -33.61 16.39 8.62
C PHE A 564 -32.22 16.16 9.19
N LEU A 565 -32.19 15.51 10.35
CA LEU A 565 -31.00 14.97 10.97
C LEU A 565 -31.00 13.46 10.78
N VAL A 566 -29.95 12.93 10.18
CA VAL A 566 -29.76 11.48 10.00
C VAL A 566 -28.68 11.04 10.96
N ALA A 567 -29.03 10.11 11.85
CA ALA A 567 -28.11 9.53 12.82
C ALA A 567 -27.98 8.03 12.60
N GLY A 568 -26.73 7.55 12.56
CA GLY A 568 -26.38 6.14 12.54
C GLY A 568 -26.01 5.68 13.93
N TYR A 569 -26.53 4.53 14.34
CA TYR A 569 -26.24 3.94 15.64
C TYR A 569 -25.44 2.65 15.50
N GLY A 570 -24.67 2.32 16.55
CA GLY A 570 -23.97 1.05 16.67
C GLY A 570 -24.92 -0.16 16.64
N SER A 571 -26.20 0.00 16.97
CA SER A 571 -27.19 -1.07 16.86
C SER A 571 -27.54 -1.47 15.42
N GLY A 572 -27.03 -0.77 14.40
CA GLY A 572 -27.40 -1.02 13.00
C GLY A 572 -28.65 -0.27 12.54
N HIS A 573 -29.24 0.53 13.43
CA HIS A 573 -30.40 1.38 13.12
C HIS A 573 -29.96 2.76 12.58
N ILE A 574 -30.68 3.24 11.57
CA ILE A 574 -30.64 4.63 11.10
C ILE A 574 -31.90 5.32 11.61
N ARG A 575 -31.73 6.46 12.29
CA ARG A 575 -32.86 7.28 12.72
C ARG A 575 -32.84 8.64 12.02
N LEU A 576 -34.03 9.07 11.62
CA LEU A 576 -34.27 10.34 10.96
C LEU A 576 -35.09 11.22 11.89
N PHE A 577 -34.53 12.38 12.25
CA PHE A 577 -35.22 13.36 13.06
C PHE A 577 -35.61 14.57 12.20
N SER A 578 -36.84 15.04 12.34
CA SER A 578 -37.26 16.32 11.77
C SER A 578 -36.91 17.43 12.74
N ILE A 579 -36.17 18.41 12.24
CA ILE A 579 -35.79 19.61 12.99
C ILE A 579 -36.81 20.70 12.65
N ASN A 580 -37.60 21.11 13.64
CA ASN A 580 -38.51 22.23 13.50
C ASN A 580 -37.86 23.49 14.10
N GLU A 581 -37.24 24.31 13.24
CA GLU A 581 -36.52 25.53 13.64
C GLU A 581 -37.37 26.48 14.52
N ASN A 582 -38.66 26.62 14.19
CA ASN A 582 -39.57 27.55 14.88
C ASN A 582 -39.92 27.14 16.31
N ARG A 583 -40.05 25.84 16.59
CA ARG A 583 -40.46 25.32 17.90
C ARG A 583 -39.29 24.89 18.78
N ARG A 584 -38.07 24.87 18.24
CA ARG A 584 -36.89 24.30 18.90
C ARG A 584 -37.08 22.86 19.38
N GLU A 585 -37.89 22.12 18.63
CA GLU A 585 -38.21 20.74 18.92
C GLU A 585 -37.63 19.82 17.85
N VAL A 586 -37.07 18.71 18.30
CA VAL A 586 -36.61 17.63 17.44
C VAL A 586 -37.49 16.42 17.68
N SER A 587 -38.07 15.90 16.62
CA SER A 587 -38.95 14.73 16.69
C SER A 587 -38.41 13.61 15.83
N LEU A 588 -38.45 12.38 16.35
CA LEU A 588 -38.14 11.18 15.58
C LEU A 588 -39.23 10.96 14.53
N THR A 589 -38.85 10.92 13.26
CA THR A 589 -39.78 10.69 12.14
C THR A 589 -39.77 9.26 11.65
N VAL A 590 -38.58 8.67 11.48
CA VAL A 590 -38.42 7.33 10.92
C VAL A 590 -37.26 6.64 11.62
N GLU A 591 -37.46 5.36 11.91
CA GLU A 591 -36.43 4.44 12.35
C GLU A 591 -36.33 3.28 11.34
N VAL A 592 -35.11 3.02 10.86
CA VAL A 592 -34.83 1.99 9.86
C VAL A 592 -33.82 1.01 10.45
N ALA A 593 -34.18 -0.27 10.55
CA ALA A 593 -33.25 -1.37 10.82
C ALA A 593 -32.42 -1.66 9.56
N ALA A 594 -31.36 -0.88 9.35
CA ALA A 594 -30.60 -0.89 8.11
C ALA A 594 -29.61 -2.06 8.04
N HIS A 595 -28.93 -2.37 9.14
CA HIS A 595 -27.82 -3.32 9.21
C HIS A 595 -27.92 -4.23 10.43
N ALA A 596 -27.23 -5.38 10.37
CA ALA A 596 -27.16 -6.32 11.49
C ALA A 596 -26.03 -6.00 12.48
N LYS A 597 -25.09 -5.16 12.06
CA LYS A 597 -23.93 -4.70 12.83
C LYS A 597 -23.81 -3.18 12.84
N TRP A 598 -22.77 -2.68 13.49
CA TRP A 598 -22.48 -1.26 13.65
C TRP A 598 -22.36 -0.56 12.30
N ILE A 599 -22.96 0.62 12.21
CA ILE A 599 -22.83 1.50 11.05
C ILE A 599 -21.51 2.27 11.22
N THR A 600 -20.57 2.08 10.30
CA THR A 600 -19.23 2.67 10.38
C THR A 600 -19.19 4.07 9.78
N ALA A 601 -19.98 4.33 8.74
CA ALA A 601 -20.08 5.65 8.12
C ALA A 601 -21.46 5.91 7.50
N LEU A 602 -21.86 7.18 7.53
CA LEU A 602 -23.02 7.71 6.81
C LEU A 602 -22.62 8.89 5.92
N ASP A 603 -23.21 8.96 4.74
CA ASP A 603 -23.08 10.13 3.86
C ASP A 603 -24.39 10.42 3.13
N ILE A 604 -24.57 11.66 2.69
CA ILE A 604 -25.80 12.11 2.02
C ILE A 604 -25.46 12.81 0.70
N ALA A 605 -26.18 12.45 -0.35
CA ALA A 605 -26.17 13.16 -1.62
C ALA A 605 -27.16 14.35 -1.55
N PRO A 606 -26.69 15.61 -1.59
CA PRO A 606 -27.53 16.78 -1.27
C PRO A 606 -28.62 17.07 -2.31
N GLU A 607 -28.39 16.77 -3.59
CA GLU A 607 -29.36 17.05 -4.65
C GLU A 607 -30.50 16.03 -4.67
N SER A 608 -30.15 14.74 -4.56
CA SER A 608 -31.09 13.62 -4.71
C SER A 608 -31.74 13.15 -3.40
N GLY A 609 -31.18 13.48 -2.24
CA GLY A 609 -31.67 12.96 -0.96
C GLY A 609 -31.40 11.47 -0.78
N PHE A 610 -30.34 10.96 -1.41
CA PHE A 610 -29.84 9.61 -1.13
C PHE A 610 -28.98 9.59 0.12
N ILE A 611 -29.20 8.61 0.99
CA ILE A 611 -28.40 8.33 2.18
C ILE A 611 -27.63 7.04 1.92
N LEU A 612 -26.32 7.09 2.05
CA LEU A 612 -25.43 5.94 2.01
C LEU A 612 -25.17 5.48 3.44
N SER A 613 -25.41 4.21 3.71
CA SER A 613 -25.01 3.54 4.95
C SER A 613 -24.01 2.44 4.67
N VAL A 614 -22.93 2.45 5.45
CA VAL A 614 -21.86 1.45 5.40
C VAL A 614 -21.74 0.83 6.77
N SER A 615 -21.63 -0.50 6.82
CA SER A 615 -21.57 -1.25 8.07
C SER A 615 -20.44 -2.27 8.08
N GLU A 616 -20.08 -2.68 9.30
CA GLU A 616 -19.18 -3.79 9.58
C GLU A 616 -19.72 -5.15 9.08
N ASP A 617 -21.01 -5.24 8.73
CA ASP A 617 -21.62 -6.45 8.13
C ASP A 617 -21.23 -6.70 6.66
N SER A 618 -20.27 -5.92 6.13
CA SER A 618 -19.80 -5.98 4.74
C SER A 618 -20.78 -5.48 3.68
N PHE A 619 -21.90 -4.86 4.08
CA PHE A 619 -22.85 -4.25 3.17
C PHE A 619 -22.72 -2.73 3.09
N ALA A 620 -22.86 -2.21 1.87
CA ALA A 620 -23.16 -0.81 1.63
C ALA A 620 -24.58 -0.72 1.04
N LYS A 621 -25.45 0.05 1.70
CA LYS A 621 -26.85 0.23 1.31
C LYS A 621 -27.14 1.69 1.05
N VAL A 622 -28.02 1.95 0.08
CA VAL A 622 -28.49 3.30 -0.23
C VAL A 622 -29.99 3.39 -0.10
N TRP A 623 -30.39 4.43 0.63
CA TRP A 623 -31.75 4.76 0.97
C TRP A 623 -32.13 6.06 0.28
N HIS A 624 -33.36 6.16 -0.18
CA HIS A 624 -33.90 7.38 -0.76
C HIS A 624 -34.97 7.93 0.16
N VAL A 625 -34.75 9.17 0.60
CA VAL A 625 -35.69 9.89 1.46
C VAL A 625 -36.52 10.82 0.60
N VAL A 626 -37.82 10.53 0.53
CA VAL A 626 -38.79 11.38 -0.16
C VAL A 626 -39.55 12.19 0.87
N LYS A 627 -39.48 13.52 0.73
CA LYS A 627 -40.28 14.45 1.52
C LYS A 627 -41.63 14.65 0.82
N GLY A 628 -42.67 13.99 1.32
CA GLY A 628 -44.08 14.28 1.02
C GLY A 628 -44.80 14.77 2.29
N ASP A 629 -46.12 14.55 2.37
CA ASP A 629 -46.90 14.76 3.60
C ASP A 629 -46.40 13.86 4.74
N ASN A 630 -45.97 12.64 4.40
CA ASN A 630 -45.23 11.73 5.26
C ASN A 630 -43.82 11.52 4.70
N VAL A 631 -42.84 11.39 5.59
CA VAL A 631 -41.46 11.05 5.21
C VAL A 631 -41.40 9.56 4.91
N VAL A 632 -41.13 9.21 3.65
CA VAL A 632 -40.98 7.81 3.24
C VAL A 632 -39.53 7.54 2.90
N VAL A 633 -38.98 6.50 3.53
CA VAL A 633 -37.63 6.01 3.29
C VAL A 633 -37.72 4.73 2.49
N THR A 634 -37.13 4.71 1.30
CA THR A 634 -37.14 3.55 0.41
C THR A 634 -35.74 3.02 0.21
N HIS A 635 -35.56 1.70 0.28
CA HIS A 635 -34.30 1.05 -0.06
C HIS A 635 -34.13 1.02 -1.59
N ARG A 636 -33.05 1.62 -2.11
CA ARG A 636 -32.79 1.71 -3.56
C ARG A 636 -31.75 0.72 -4.04
N PHE A 637 -30.63 0.62 -3.34
CA PHE A 637 -29.46 -0.12 -3.80
C PHE A 637 -28.77 -0.80 -2.63
N SER A 638 -28.35 -2.05 -2.82
CA SER A 638 -27.51 -2.77 -1.87
C SER A 638 -26.40 -3.49 -2.61
N THR A 639 -25.19 -3.36 -2.10
CA THR A 639 -24.02 -4.11 -2.58
C THR A 639 -23.29 -4.74 -1.39
N GLN A 640 -22.68 -5.89 -1.63
CA GLN A 640 -21.89 -6.62 -0.66
C GLN A 640 -20.45 -6.72 -1.12
N VAL A 641 -19.50 -6.39 -0.24
CA VAL A 641 -18.08 -6.62 -0.47
C VAL A 641 -17.67 -7.85 0.33
N LYS A 642 -17.47 -8.99 -0.34
CA LYS A 642 -17.19 -10.27 0.35
C LYS A 642 -15.90 -10.19 1.18
N ASP A 643 -15.96 -10.80 2.36
CA ASP A 643 -14.83 -11.03 3.26
C ASP A 643 -14.05 -9.77 3.67
N CYS A 644 -14.70 -8.60 3.67
CA CYS A 644 -14.10 -7.30 3.95
C CYS A 644 -14.93 -6.49 4.94
N MET A 645 -14.28 -5.91 5.96
CA MET A 645 -14.91 -4.95 6.86
C MET A 645 -14.88 -3.56 6.24
N LEU A 646 -16.05 -2.92 6.10
CA LEU A 646 -16.15 -1.60 5.50
C LEU A 646 -16.05 -0.51 6.58
N VAL A 647 -15.15 0.45 6.37
CA VAL A 647 -14.80 1.46 7.40
C VAL A 647 -15.34 2.84 7.05
N GLY A 648 -15.51 3.15 5.77
CA GLY A 648 -15.94 4.47 5.31
C GLY A 648 -16.70 4.40 4.00
N GLY A 649 -17.61 5.35 3.80
CA GLY A 649 -18.39 5.49 2.58
C GLY A 649 -18.67 6.96 2.28
N ARG A 650 -18.55 7.35 1.00
CA ARG A 650 -18.86 8.72 0.57
C ARG A 650 -19.39 8.74 -0.87
N PHE A 651 -20.34 9.62 -1.14
CA PHE A 651 -20.77 9.94 -2.50
C PHE A 651 -19.70 10.78 -3.21
N LEU A 652 -19.42 10.44 -4.48
CA LEU A 652 -18.51 11.22 -5.32
C LEU A 652 -19.24 12.28 -6.14
N THR A 653 -20.54 12.11 -6.36
CA THR A 653 -21.39 13.02 -7.13
C THR A 653 -22.51 13.58 -6.26
N LEU A 654 -22.84 14.86 -6.43
CA LEU A 654 -23.95 15.52 -5.70
C LEU A 654 -25.32 14.87 -5.97
N SER A 655 -25.50 14.27 -7.15
CA SER A 655 -26.68 13.50 -7.55
C SER A 655 -26.72 12.09 -6.94
N GLY A 656 -25.62 11.61 -6.37
CA GLY A 656 -25.51 10.28 -5.75
C GLY A 656 -25.41 9.09 -6.70
N SER A 657 -25.12 9.31 -7.99
CA SER A 657 -24.95 8.24 -8.99
C SER A 657 -23.75 7.31 -8.74
N ILE A 658 -22.68 7.84 -8.13
CA ILE A 658 -21.45 7.10 -7.85
C ILE A 658 -21.08 7.34 -6.39
N PHE A 659 -20.72 6.25 -5.70
CA PHE A 659 -20.19 6.29 -4.35
C PHE A 659 -18.95 5.41 -4.22
N ALA A 660 -18.14 5.71 -3.22
CA ALA A 660 -16.90 5.01 -2.92
C ALA A 660 -16.94 4.48 -1.49
N VAL A 661 -16.34 3.32 -1.28
CA VAL A 661 -16.27 2.63 0.01
C VAL A 661 -14.81 2.26 0.29
N SER A 662 -14.38 2.51 1.52
CA SER A 662 -13.06 2.09 2.03
C SER A 662 -13.18 0.78 2.82
N ILE A 663 -12.17 -0.06 2.66
CA ILE A 663 -12.06 -1.36 3.29
C ILE A 663 -10.95 -1.33 4.33
N TYR A 664 -11.18 -1.99 5.45
CA TYR A 664 -10.19 -2.14 6.50
C TYR A 664 -8.93 -2.83 5.96
N ASP A 665 -7.75 -2.29 6.30
CA ASP A 665 -6.43 -2.81 5.90
C ASP A 665 -6.17 -2.89 4.38
N SER A 666 -6.99 -2.22 3.56
CA SER A 666 -6.78 -2.13 2.12
C SER A 666 -6.41 -0.73 1.68
N ASN A 667 -5.36 -0.62 0.86
CA ASN A 667 -4.99 0.62 0.18
C ASN A 667 -5.89 0.93 -1.04
N LEU A 668 -6.89 0.09 -1.30
CA LEU A 668 -7.80 0.22 -2.44
C LEU A 668 -9.16 0.74 -1.98
N ILE A 669 -9.69 1.70 -2.73
CA ILE A 669 -11.05 2.20 -2.56
C ILE A 669 -11.90 1.54 -3.65
N GLN A 670 -13.04 0.96 -3.25
CA GLN A 670 -13.98 0.39 -4.20
C GLN A 670 -15.05 1.42 -4.56
N CYS A 671 -15.21 1.67 -5.86
CA CYS A 671 -16.21 2.59 -6.38
C CYS A 671 -17.38 1.81 -6.97
N PHE A 672 -18.59 2.17 -6.58
CA PHE A 672 -19.83 1.61 -7.07
C PHE A 672 -20.63 2.67 -7.81
N LYS A 673 -21.27 2.24 -8.89
CA LYS A 673 -22.22 3.05 -9.66
C LYS A 673 -23.60 2.43 -9.49
N MET A 674 -24.59 3.26 -9.14
CA MET A 674 -26.00 2.84 -9.03
C MET A 674 -26.66 2.68 -10.38
#